data_AF-A0A933M579-F1
#
_entry.id   AF-A0A933M579-F1
#
_cell.length_a   1.000
_cell.length_b   1.000
_cell.length_c   1.000
_cell.angle_alpha   90.00
_cell.angle_beta   90.00
_cell.angle_gamma   90.00
#
_symmetry.space_group_name_H-M   'P 1'
#
loop_
_entity.id
_entity.type
_entity.pdbx_description
1 polymer ?
#
loop_
_entity_poly.entity_id
_entity_poly.type
_entity_poly.pdbx_seq_one_letter_code
_entity_poly.pdbx_strand_id
1 'polypeptide(L)'
;MAQLVFLDFDLSIEIDGDGYRARVLDSPAGQASTRFQFPVDDWALESFLVSLGTVRQRARRVESKEMFAAKQLGARLYNAVLSGDVRTCWQRCLDEARRRDCGLRIRLRLSAVPELAELPWEFLYDSAANQFLALSNRTPLVRYVDLPQSILPLAIKPPLRVLVMISNPTDWDELDVEQERSKLEHALKHLTQGGLVILEFLQDATLESLQHRLRQNTFHLFHFIGHGGFDENHRDGLLVLCDENGRGRRVTSQRLGTILTDHSSLRLVILNACEGARSAREDHFTGVAQTLMQKGIPAVIAMQYDVSDHVAIAFSQEFYAALVDGYPVDAAVSEARKTVYGQGNDVAWGIPVLYMRAPNGRIFDFDAQAAVPLRPRHLRKLSIAFVCLFALLLGCIALTATGKIPDGLSVAGMPISAAFTSPTPTATLTPTFTATATHTPTALPTTTFTATATATDTESPTATRVSPTPTFSPTITLTPSQTVPPSETPTATPSPTATRTFTPTRRPNTRTPTPTFTPTFPPGVYLTALSLDPPDPLRNQQVHFRAKLLNTTGAPQPYRIRFQLYDAETRKRYTDTALHDRTLSVGENVIIAAPWTYDSALMGCILFYLQLEYQTNAARIPFRDAAGNIVARDFAVCAPER
;
A
#
# COMPACT_ATOMS: atom_id res chain seq x y z
N MET A 1 -9.50 29.33 4.89
CA MET A 1 -8.20 28.80 4.41
C MET A 1 -8.37 28.41 2.95
N ALA A 2 -7.35 28.57 2.11
CA ALA A 2 -7.43 28.17 0.70
C ALA A 2 -7.46 26.63 0.62
N GLN A 3 -8.50 26.08 0.01
CA GLN A 3 -8.67 24.65 -0.13
C GLN A 3 -7.62 24.11 -1.11
N LEU A 4 -6.82 23.12 -0.70
CA LEU A 4 -5.89 22.45 -1.61
C LEU A 4 -6.68 21.69 -2.67
N VAL A 5 -6.44 22.02 -3.94
CA VAL A 5 -7.07 21.39 -5.11
C VAL A 5 -6.02 20.55 -5.84
N PHE A 6 -6.42 19.39 -6.35
CA PHE A 6 -5.56 18.46 -7.07
C PHE A 6 -6.19 18.04 -8.40
N LEU A 7 -5.37 17.93 -9.43
CA LEU A 7 -5.63 17.04 -10.56
C LEU A 7 -5.13 15.64 -10.18
N ASP A 8 -5.69 14.59 -10.78
CA ASP A 8 -5.27 13.22 -10.51
C ASP A 8 -4.40 12.66 -11.64
N PHE A 9 -3.40 11.86 -11.27
CA PHE A 9 -2.56 11.05 -12.16
C PHE A 9 -2.73 9.58 -11.76
N ASP A 10 -3.57 8.86 -12.49
CA ASP A 10 -3.93 7.47 -12.18
C ASP A 10 -2.92 6.51 -12.76
N LEU A 11 -1.97 6.08 -11.93
CA LEU A 11 -0.92 5.17 -12.33
C LEU A 11 -1.25 3.75 -11.85
N SER A 12 -1.52 2.86 -12.79
CA SER A 12 -1.71 1.42 -12.54
C SER A 12 -0.47 0.65 -12.94
N ILE A 13 -0.11 -0.36 -12.15
CA ILE A 13 0.92 -1.32 -12.50
C ILE A 13 0.26 -2.69 -12.67
N GLU A 14 0.56 -3.36 -13.78
CA GLU A 14 0.04 -4.68 -14.14
C GLU A 14 1.16 -5.60 -14.63
N ILE A 15 0.97 -6.91 -14.48
CA ILE A 15 1.88 -7.92 -15.04
C ILE A 15 1.78 -7.89 -16.58
N ASP A 16 2.93 -7.92 -17.26
CA ASP A 16 3.00 -7.89 -18.72
C ASP A 16 4.15 -8.78 -19.21
N GLY A 17 3.84 -10.04 -19.51
CA GLY A 17 4.83 -11.02 -19.93
C GLY A 17 5.75 -11.44 -18.79
N ASP A 18 7.06 -11.28 -18.97
CA ASP A 18 8.12 -11.55 -18.00
C ASP A 18 8.44 -10.35 -17.09
N GLY A 19 7.74 -9.23 -17.26
CA GLY A 19 7.91 -8.03 -16.46
C GLY A 19 6.58 -7.34 -16.16
N TYR A 20 6.63 -6.01 -16.15
CA TYR A 20 5.53 -5.16 -15.72
C TYR A 20 5.24 -4.05 -16.71
N ARG A 21 4.00 -3.56 -16.66
CA ARG A 21 3.57 -2.36 -17.38
C ARG A 21 3.05 -1.33 -16.40
N ALA A 22 3.62 -0.13 -16.47
CA ALA A 22 3.07 1.06 -15.82
C ALA A 22 2.14 1.75 -16.84
N ARG A 23 0.87 1.94 -16.46
CA ARG A 23 -0.18 2.51 -17.32
C ARG A 23 -0.87 3.68 -16.63
N VAL A 24 -0.88 4.83 -17.29
CA VAL A 24 -1.69 5.98 -16.91
C VAL A 24 -3.11 5.73 -17.40
N LEU A 25 -4.04 5.49 -16.48
CA LEU A 25 -5.44 5.19 -16.78
C LEU A 25 -6.24 6.44 -17.11
N ASP A 26 -6.01 7.49 -16.33
CA ASP A 26 -6.65 8.79 -16.45
C ASP A 26 -5.68 9.88 -15.96
N SER A 27 -5.62 10.98 -16.71
CA SER A 27 -4.82 12.15 -16.36
C SER A 27 -5.21 13.35 -17.23
N PRO A 28 -4.88 14.58 -16.81
CA PRO A 28 -5.07 15.77 -17.63
C PRO A 28 -4.40 15.73 -19.01
N ALA A 29 -3.33 14.93 -19.17
CA ALA A 29 -2.59 14.79 -20.42
C ALA A 29 -2.98 13.53 -21.22
N GLY A 30 -4.01 12.80 -20.79
CA GLY A 30 -4.49 11.57 -21.42
C GLY A 30 -3.85 10.30 -20.86
N GLN A 31 -3.80 9.26 -21.68
CA GLN A 31 -3.30 7.93 -21.31
C GLN A 31 -1.90 7.70 -21.87
N ALA A 32 -1.11 6.89 -21.17
CA ALA A 32 0.23 6.51 -21.57
C ALA A 32 0.60 5.16 -20.95
N SER A 33 1.57 4.45 -21.51
CA SER A 33 2.09 3.23 -20.90
C SER A 33 3.56 3.04 -21.19
N THR A 34 4.27 2.39 -20.27
CA THR A 34 5.67 1.98 -20.44
C THR A 34 5.88 0.60 -19.83
N ARG A 35 6.79 -0.18 -20.39
CA ARG A 35 7.19 -1.50 -19.86
C ARG A 35 8.44 -1.37 -19.02
N PHE A 36 8.52 -2.14 -17.94
CA PHE A 36 9.67 -2.18 -17.06
C PHE A 36 9.85 -3.57 -16.42
N GLN A 37 11.05 -3.83 -15.92
CA GLN A 37 11.38 -5.04 -15.16
C GLN A 37 11.40 -4.72 -13.67
N PHE A 38 11.40 -5.74 -12.81
CA PHE A 38 11.44 -5.53 -11.36
C PHE A 38 12.57 -4.53 -11.01
N PRO A 39 12.24 -3.37 -10.40
CA PRO A 39 13.07 -2.17 -10.52
C PRO A 39 14.25 -2.13 -9.54
N VAL A 40 14.33 -3.09 -8.62
CA VAL A 40 15.30 -3.10 -7.54
C VAL A 40 15.88 -4.49 -7.39
N ASP A 41 17.19 -4.61 -7.21
CA ASP A 41 17.74 -5.88 -6.73
C ASP A 41 17.33 -6.11 -5.27
N ASP A 42 17.01 -7.36 -4.94
CA ASP A 42 16.61 -7.81 -3.59
C ASP A 42 17.52 -7.30 -2.49
N TRP A 43 18.83 -7.30 -2.76
CA TRP A 43 19.86 -6.88 -1.82
C TRP A 43 19.79 -5.38 -1.49
N ALA A 44 19.69 -4.52 -2.51
CA ALA A 44 19.57 -3.08 -2.32
C ALA A 44 18.26 -2.71 -1.61
N LEU A 45 17.17 -3.41 -1.92
CA LEU A 45 15.90 -3.24 -1.23
C LEU A 45 16.03 -3.65 0.24
N GLU A 46 16.45 -4.88 0.54
CA GLU A 46 16.60 -5.37 1.92
C GLU A 46 17.54 -4.48 2.75
N SER A 47 18.67 -4.05 2.17
CA SER A 47 19.59 -3.13 2.85
C SER A 47 18.95 -1.79 3.19
N PHE A 48 18.05 -1.29 2.33
CA PHE A 48 17.33 -0.05 2.59
C PHE A 48 16.22 -0.25 3.64
N LEU A 49 15.43 -1.32 3.54
CA LEU A 49 14.35 -1.60 4.50
C LEU A 49 14.90 -1.80 5.92
N VAL A 50 16.04 -2.49 6.07
CA VAL A 50 16.73 -2.59 7.37
C VAL A 50 17.17 -1.22 7.89
N SER A 51 17.57 -0.31 7.01
CA SER A 51 17.94 1.06 7.42
C SER A 51 16.73 1.85 7.95
N LEU A 52 15.51 1.56 7.48
CA LEU A 52 14.26 2.16 7.99
C LEU A 52 13.91 1.65 9.39
N GLY A 53 14.09 0.34 9.66
CA GLY A 53 13.82 -0.25 10.98
C GLY A 53 14.89 0.04 12.04
N THR A 54 16.08 0.48 11.64
CA THR A 54 17.22 0.77 12.55
C THR A 54 17.40 2.25 12.85
N VAL A 55 16.44 3.11 12.52
CA VAL A 55 16.43 4.56 12.83
C VAL A 55 16.22 4.80 14.34
N ARG A 56 17.10 4.22 15.17
CA ARG A 56 17.28 4.55 16.58
C ARG A 56 18.50 5.45 16.69
N GLN A 57 18.23 6.75 16.63
CA GLN A 57 19.13 7.84 17.01
C GLN A 57 20.48 7.91 16.27
N ARG A 58 20.55 8.74 15.22
CA ARG A 58 21.81 9.39 14.79
C ARG A 58 21.54 10.57 13.86
N ALA A 59 21.33 11.75 14.44
CA ALA A 59 21.46 13.01 13.71
C ALA A 59 22.93 13.46 13.79
N ARG A 60 23.57 13.77 12.64
CA ARG A 60 24.67 14.76 12.45
C ARG A 60 25.47 14.59 11.13
N ARG A 61 24.85 14.40 9.96
CA ARG A 61 25.50 14.68 8.66
C ARG A 61 24.51 15.31 7.66
N VAL A 62 25.00 16.21 6.81
CA VAL A 62 24.22 17.01 5.85
C VAL A 62 23.62 16.16 4.72
N GLU A 63 24.22 15.01 4.41
CA GLU A 63 23.55 13.88 3.76
C GLU A 63 24.01 12.61 4.48
N SER A 64 23.06 11.90 5.10
CA SER A 64 23.35 10.60 5.70
C SER A 64 23.45 9.51 4.64
N LYS A 65 24.05 8.37 5.01
CA LYS A 65 24.18 7.23 4.07
C LYS A 65 22.80 6.70 3.69
N GLU A 66 21.87 6.79 4.63
CA GLU A 66 20.47 6.43 4.55
C GLU A 66 19.75 7.31 3.52
N MET A 67 19.94 8.64 3.57
CA MET A 67 19.41 9.56 2.56
C MET A 67 19.95 9.26 1.15
N PHE A 68 21.25 9.00 1.03
CA PHE A 68 21.84 8.67 -0.26
C PHE A 68 21.29 7.35 -0.83
N ALA A 69 21.09 6.34 0.02
CA ALA A 69 20.44 5.09 -0.36
C ALA A 69 18.98 5.32 -0.76
N ALA A 70 18.24 6.15 -0.02
CA ALA A 70 16.86 6.53 -0.34
C ALA A 70 16.75 7.18 -1.72
N LYS A 71 17.63 8.14 -2.04
CA LYS A 71 17.67 8.81 -3.36
C LYS A 71 17.97 7.83 -4.49
N GLN A 72 18.92 6.91 -4.29
CA GLN A 72 19.26 5.91 -5.30
C GLN A 72 18.11 4.92 -5.55
N LEU A 73 17.53 4.36 -4.48
CA LEU A 73 16.37 3.47 -4.58
C LEU A 73 15.20 4.20 -5.23
N GLY A 74 14.89 5.40 -4.73
CA GLY A 74 13.84 6.27 -5.24
C GLY A 74 13.99 6.60 -6.72
N ALA A 75 15.22 6.85 -7.18
CA ALA A 75 15.51 7.12 -8.58
C ALA A 75 15.26 5.88 -9.46
N ARG A 76 15.57 4.68 -8.96
CA ARG A 76 15.29 3.42 -9.68
C ARG A 76 13.78 3.20 -9.80
N LEU A 77 13.04 3.35 -8.71
CA LEU A 77 11.57 3.27 -8.71
C LEU A 77 10.97 4.29 -9.68
N TYR A 78 11.43 5.54 -9.64
CA TYR A 78 10.98 6.61 -10.52
C TYR A 78 11.26 6.28 -11.99
N ASN A 79 12.49 5.89 -12.31
CA ASN A 79 12.87 5.59 -13.69
C ASN A 79 12.17 4.35 -14.24
N ALA A 80 11.75 3.42 -13.39
CA ALA A 80 10.98 2.27 -13.81
C ALA A 80 9.57 2.65 -14.29
N VAL A 81 8.81 3.38 -13.46
CA VAL A 81 7.39 3.65 -13.72
C VAL A 81 7.13 4.97 -14.45
N LEU A 82 8.00 5.97 -14.31
CA LEU A 82 7.95 7.25 -15.01
C LEU A 82 9.06 7.32 -16.08
N SER A 83 8.92 6.48 -17.11
CA SER A 83 9.80 6.43 -18.29
C SER A 83 9.00 6.60 -19.59
N GLY A 84 9.70 6.89 -20.69
CA GLY A 84 9.11 7.00 -22.03
C GLY A 84 7.89 7.91 -22.10
N ASP A 85 6.80 7.39 -22.67
CA ASP A 85 5.54 8.13 -22.82
C ASP A 85 4.90 8.48 -21.48
N VAL A 86 5.07 7.64 -20.45
CA VAL A 86 4.54 7.91 -19.10
C VAL A 86 5.27 9.11 -18.48
N ARG A 87 6.59 9.23 -18.66
CA ARG A 87 7.35 10.42 -18.22
C ARG A 87 6.87 11.70 -18.91
N THR A 88 6.65 11.62 -20.21
CA THR A 88 6.15 12.75 -21.00
C THR A 88 4.75 13.16 -20.53
N CYS A 89 3.88 12.19 -20.28
CA CYS A 89 2.55 12.40 -19.72
C CYS A 89 2.62 13.05 -18.33
N TRP A 90 3.45 12.53 -17.44
CA TRP A 90 3.71 13.06 -16.09
C TRP A 90 4.15 14.53 -16.12
N GLN A 91 5.14 14.88 -16.96
CA GLN A 91 5.63 16.25 -17.10
C GLN A 91 4.55 17.21 -17.59
N ARG A 92 3.76 16.80 -18.60
CA ARG A 92 2.63 17.60 -19.10
C ARG A 92 1.55 17.82 -18.03
N CYS A 93 1.26 16.81 -17.23
CA CYS A 93 0.33 16.93 -16.11
C CYS A 93 0.84 17.89 -15.03
N LEU A 94 2.14 17.87 -14.74
CA LEU A 94 2.76 18.81 -13.78
C LEU A 94 2.67 20.25 -14.29
N ASP A 95 2.96 20.49 -15.56
CA ASP A 95 2.86 21.82 -16.16
C ASP A 95 1.42 22.34 -16.16
N GLU A 96 0.46 21.45 -16.44
CA GLU A 96 -0.96 21.75 -16.36
C GLU A 96 -1.42 22.08 -14.93
N ALA A 97 -0.97 21.31 -13.93
CA ALA A 97 -1.27 21.58 -12.53
C ALA A 97 -0.70 22.93 -12.08
N ARG A 98 0.55 23.25 -12.47
CA ARG A 98 1.18 24.56 -12.21
C ARG A 98 0.40 25.69 -12.86
N ARG A 99 -0.04 25.52 -14.11
CA ARG A 99 -0.82 26.52 -14.85
C ARG A 99 -2.16 26.82 -14.16
N ARG A 100 -2.75 25.85 -13.47
CA ARG A 100 -4.00 25.99 -12.70
C ARG A 100 -3.79 26.35 -11.22
N ASP A 101 -2.54 26.54 -10.78
CA ASP A 101 -2.14 26.71 -9.38
C ASP A 101 -2.73 25.63 -8.44
N CYS A 102 -2.74 24.38 -8.89
CA CYS A 102 -3.18 23.24 -8.11
C CYS A 102 -2.05 22.22 -7.95
N GLY A 103 -2.27 21.15 -7.19
CA GLY A 103 -1.37 20.00 -7.12
C GLY A 103 -1.72 18.94 -8.17
N LEU A 104 -0.86 17.92 -8.29
CA LEU A 104 -1.07 16.71 -9.06
C LEU A 104 -0.93 15.49 -8.13
N ARG A 105 -2.05 14.88 -7.75
CA ARG A 105 -2.07 13.68 -6.91
C ARG A 105 -1.69 12.45 -7.72
N ILE A 106 -0.79 11.63 -7.18
CA ILE A 106 -0.45 10.33 -7.75
C ILE A 106 -1.33 9.27 -7.09
N ARG A 107 -2.29 8.70 -7.82
CA ARG A 107 -3.10 7.55 -7.38
C ARG A 107 -2.47 6.27 -7.89
N LEU A 108 -1.63 5.65 -7.06
CA LEU A 108 -0.88 4.46 -7.40
C LEU A 108 -1.71 3.20 -7.12
N ARG A 109 -2.05 2.44 -8.17
CA ARG A 109 -2.84 1.21 -8.10
C ARG A 109 -1.94 -0.01 -8.27
N LEU A 110 -1.89 -0.84 -7.24
CA LEU A 110 -0.98 -2.00 -7.13
C LEU A 110 -1.72 -3.33 -6.99
N SER A 111 -3.06 -3.34 -7.09
CA SER A 111 -3.88 -4.53 -6.81
C SER A 111 -3.58 -5.73 -7.71
N ALA A 112 -3.01 -5.51 -8.90
CA ALA A 112 -2.63 -6.57 -9.84
C ALA A 112 -1.20 -7.11 -9.63
N VAL A 113 -0.42 -6.49 -8.74
CA VAL A 113 1.01 -6.79 -8.50
C VAL A 113 1.33 -6.72 -6.99
N PRO A 114 0.79 -7.63 -6.15
CA PRO A 114 1.00 -7.59 -4.71
C PRO A 114 2.49 -7.58 -4.30
N GLU A 115 3.36 -8.24 -5.06
CA GLU A 115 4.81 -8.26 -4.83
C GLU A 115 5.47 -6.89 -5.00
N LEU A 116 4.87 -6.00 -5.79
CA LEU A 116 5.32 -4.62 -5.94
C LEU A 116 4.75 -3.71 -4.86
N ALA A 117 3.74 -4.14 -4.09
CA ALA A 117 3.23 -3.37 -2.96
C ALA A 117 4.26 -3.20 -1.84
N GLU A 118 5.19 -4.14 -1.69
CA GLU A 118 6.25 -4.07 -0.67
C GLU A 118 7.30 -3.00 -0.96
N LEU A 119 7.37 -2.50 -2.20
CA LEU A 119 8.32 -1.46 -2.54
C LEU A 119 7.94 -0.13 -1.88
N PRO A 120 8.92 0.64 -1.40
CA PRO A 120 8.68 1.89 -0.68
C PRO A 120 8.47 3.03 -1.69
N TRP A 121 7.35 2.99 -2.41
CA TRP A 121 6.94 3.95 -3.44
C TRP A 121 6.90 5.41 -2.97
N GLU A 122 6.77 5.60 -1.67
CA GLU A 122 6.86 6.88 -0.98
C GLU A 122 8.22 7.56 -1.24
N PHE A 123 9.26 6.80 -1.56
CA PHE A 123 10.58 7.31 -1.92
C PHE A 123 10.77 7.58 -3.41
N LEU A 124 9.74 7.58 -4.25
CA LEU A 124 9.86 7.99 -5.65
C LEU A 124 10.60 9.33 -5.75
N TYR A 125 11.77 9.31 -6.42
CA TYR A 125 12.71 10.42 -6.42
C TYR A 125 13.01 10.89 -7.84
N ASP A 126 12.64 12.12 -8.13
CA ASP A 126 12.99 12.79 -9.37
C ASP A 126 14.42 13.35 -9.26
N SER A 127 15.37 12.69 -9.92
CA SER A 127 16.78 13.10 -9.89
C SER A 127 17.03 14.41 -10.65
N ALA A 128 16.18 14.76 -11.62
CA ALA A 128 16.32 16.01 -12.36
C ALA A 128 15.84 17.21 -11.53
N ALA A 129 14.78 17.01 -10.75
CA ALA A 129 14.27 18.02 -9.82
C ALA A 129 14.95 17.99 -8.43
N ASN A 130 15.77 16.98 -8.15
CA ASN A 130 16.37 16.71 -6.83
C ASN A 130 15.30 16.68 -5.72
N GLN A 131 14.20 15.97 -5.96
CA GLN A 131 13.01 16.01 -5.11
C GLN A 131 12.35 14.62 -4.97
N PHE A 132 11.99 14.26 -3.74
CA PHE A 132 11.06 13.15 -3.47
C PHE A 132 9.63 13.62 -3.71
N LEU A 133 8.85 12.85 -4.48
CA LEU A 133 7.48 13.23 -4.83
C LEU A 133 6.59 13.32 -3.59
N ALA A 134 6.76 12.40 -2.63
CA ALA A 134 5.99 12.35 -1.39
C ALA A 134 6.35 13.43 -0.35
N LEU A 135 7.46 14.17 -0.54
CA LEU A 135 7.86 15.31 0.29
C LEU A 135 7.40 16.64 -0.33
N SER A 136 6.18 16.66 -0.86
CA SER A 136 5.61 17.81 -1.53
C SER A 136 4.10 17.81 -1.38
N ASN A 137 3.54 18.93 -0.93
CA ASN A 137 2.09 19.14 -0.90
C ASN A 137 1.50 19.39 -2.30
N ARG A 138 2.34 19.52 -3.34
CA ARG A 138 1.92 19.61 -4.74
C ARG A 138 1.85 18.26 -5.42
N THR A 139 2.46 17.21 -4.87
CA THR A 139 2.50 15.86 -5.48
C THR A 139 2.23 14.75 -4.47
N PRO A 140 1.10 14.78 -3.74
CA PRO A 140 0.80 13.74 -2.77
C PRO A 140 0.70 12.37 -3.45
N LEU A 141 1.33 11.36 -2.84
CA LEU A 141 1.31 9.98 -3.29
C LEU A 141 0.41 9.15 -2.39
N VAL A 142 -0.52 8.42 -2.99
CA VAL A 142 -1.46 7.53 -2.29
C VAL A 142 -1.48 6.15 -2.94
N ARG A 143 -1.56 5.10 -2.12
CA ARG A 143 -1.88 3.75 -2.59
C ARG A 143 -3.39 3.65 -2.75
N TYR A 144 -3.85 3.74 -3.99
CA TYR A 144 -5.26 3.87 -4.33
C TYR A 144 -5.90 2.51 -4.59
N VAL A 145 -7.05 2.26 -3.95
CA VAL A 145 -7.87 1.06 -4.21
C VAL A 145 -9.20 1.51 -4.79
N ASP A 146 -9.48 1.06 -6.01
CA ASP A 146 -10.72 1.39 -6.71
C ASP A 146 -11.81 0.37 -6.40
N LEU A 147 -12.86 0.82 -5.73
CA LEU A 147 -13.99 -0.01 -5.31
C LEU A 147 -15.30 0.72 -5.66
N PRO A 148 -16.34 -0.01 -6.08
CA PRO A 148 -17.53 0.57 -6.71
C PRO A 148 -18.37 1.47 -5.81
N GLN A 149 -18.26 1.36 -4.48
CA GLN A 149 -19.02 2.22 -3.57
C GLN A 149 -18.33 3.58 -3.42
N SER A 150 -19.11 4.64 -3.64
CA SER A 150 -18.65 6.02 -3.46
C SER A 150 -18.48 6.38 -2.00
N ILE A 151 -17.42 7.12 -1.68
CA ILE A 151 -17.18 7.67 -0.35
C ILE A 151 -17.63 9.13 -0.35
N LEU A 152 -18.59 9.46 0.53
CA LEU A 152 -18.96 10.83 0.82
C LEU A 152 -18.15 11.35 2.02
N PRO A 153 -17.59 12.57 1.95
CA PRO A 153 -16.97 13.21 3.12
C PRO A 153 -17.98 13.30 4.27
N LEU A 154 -17.51 13.08 5.50
CA LEU A 154 -18.33 13.29 6.69
C LEU A 154 -18.21 14.73 7.15
N ALA A 155 -19.33 15.46 7.24
CA ALA A 155 -19.35 16.79 7.83
C ALA A 155 -19.03 16.72 9.33
N ILE A 156 -17.97 17.39 9.76
CA ILE A 156 -17.53 17.45 11.15
C ILE A 156 -17.73 18.87 11.67
N LYS A 157 -18.62 18.99 12.66
CA LYS A 157 -18.55 20.11 13.60
C LYS A 157 -17.62 19.66 14.72
N PRO A 158 -16.47 20.33 14.95
CA PRO A 158 -15.54 19.95 15.99
C PRO A 158 -16.24 19.66 17.33
N PRO A 159 -15.76 18.66 18.08
CA PRO A 159 -14.46 17.99 17.93
C PRO A 159 -14.44 16.79 16.96
N LEU A 160 -13.28 16.56 16.35
CA LEU A 160 -12.92 15.26 15.76
C LEU A 160 -12.72 14.23 16.89
N ARG A 161 -13.56 13.19 16.91
CA ARG A 161 -13.55 12.16 17.97
C ARG A 161 -12.70 10.97 17.54
N VAL A 162 -11.65 10.71 18.31
CA VAL A 162 -10.64 9.68 18.04
C VAL A 162 -10.73 8.62 19.12
N LEU A 163 -11.03 7.38 18.72
CA LEU A 163 -10.93 6.22 19.61
C LEU A 163 -9.51 5.66 19.52
N VAL A 164 -8.81 5.66 20.64
CA VAL A 164 -7.43 5.16 20.74
C VAL A 164 -7.43 3.82 21.47
N MET A 165 -6.77 2.83 20.91
CA MET A 165 -6.52 1.54 21.54
C MET A 165 -5.02 1.30 21.62
N ILE A 166 -4.51 1.08 22.85
CA ILE A 166 -3.11 0.70 23.07
C ILE A 166 -3.10 -0.74 23.58
N SER A 167 -2.60 -1.67 22.77
CA SER A 167 -2.53 -3.09 23.09
C SER A 167 -1.15 -3.46 23.61
N ASN A 168 -1.08 -3.91 24.87
CA ASN A 168 0.14 -4.38 25.52
C ASN A 168 -0.10 -5.75 26.18
N PRO A 169 -0.17 -6.85 25.40
CA PRO A 169 -0.39 -8.17 25.94
C PRO A 169 0.84 -8.68 26.72
N THR A 170 0.59 -9.37 27.83
CA THR A 170 1.63 -9.80 28.80
C THR A 170 2.64 -10.82 28.29
N ASP A 171 2.33 -11.53 27.20
CA ASP A 171 3.20 -12.54 26.56
C ASP A 171 3.85 -12.06 25.26
N TRP A 172 3.88 -10.75 25.03
CA TRP A 172 4.57 -10.08 23.92
C TRP A 172 5.61 -9.08 24.44
N ASP A 173 6.40 -8.52 23.52
CA ASP A 173 7.34 -7.44 23.86
C ASP A 173 6.60 -6.28 24.52
N GLU A 174 7.13 -5.82 25.65
CA GLU A 174 6.47 -4.82 26.48
C GLU A 174 6.43 -3.46 25.79
N LEU A 175 5.22 -2.92 25.66
CA LEU A 175 4.97 -1.55 25.22
C LEU A 175 4.70 -0.69 26.46
N ASP A 176 5.41 0.44 26.59
CA ASP A 176 5.12 1.40 27.65
C ASP A 176 3.82 2.17 27.33
N VAL A 177 2.70 1.61 27.78
CA VAL A 177 1.35 2.14 27.52
C VAL A 177 1.20 3.59 27.96
N GLU A 178 1.77 3.94 29.11
CA GLU A 178 1.67 5.30 29.64
C GLU A 178 2.51 6.26 28.83
N GLN A 179 3.70 5.82 28.39
CA GLN A 179 4.52 6.62 27.49
C GLN A 179 3.82 6.82 26.14
N GLU A 180 3.24 5.78 25.53
CA GLU A 180 2.50 5.89 24.26
C GLU A 180 1.29 6.83 24.37
N ARG A 181 0.54 6.71 25.47
CA ARG A 181 -0.55 7.62 25.79
C ARG A 181 -0.05 9.07 25.90
N SER A 182 0.99 9.28 26.69
CA SER A 182 1.57 10.60 26.94
C SER A 182 2.11 11.24 25.66
N LYS A 183 2.76 10.46 24.77
CA LYS A 183 3.22 10.93 23.45
C LYS A 183 2.07 11.48 22.62
N LEU A 184 0.96 10.75 22.51
CA LEU A 184 -0.19 11.17 21.70
C LEU A 184 -0.93 12.35 22.33
N GLU A 185 -1.15 12.33 23.65
CA GLU A 185 -1.74 13.45 24.38
C GLU A 185 -0.89 14.71 24.26
N HIS A 186 0.44 14.58 24.33
CA HIS A 186 1.39 15.69 24.14
C HIS A 186 1.30 16.24 22.71
N ALA A 187 1.39 15.38 21.70
CA ALA A 187 1.32 15.76 20.29
C ALA A 187 0.03 16.51 19.95
N LEU A 188 -1.09 16.13 20.57
CA LEU A 188 -2.42 16.69 20.29
C LEU A 188 -2.90 17.68 21.35
N LYS A 189 -2.05 18.08 22.29
CA LYS A 189 -2.39 18.96 23.42
C LYS A 189 -3.06 20.26 22.97
N HIS A 190 -2.53 20.92 21.94
CA HIS A 190 -3.10 22.17 21.43
C HIS A 190 -4.47 21.98 20.80
N LEU A 191 -4.69 20.88 20.08
CA LEU A 191 -5.97 20.59 19.42
C LEU A 191 -7.04 20.16 20.42
N THR A 192 -6.67 19.39 21.45
CA THR A 192 -7.57 18.98 22.53
C THR A 192 -7.96 20.14 23.42
N GLN A 193 -7.00 20.99 23.81
CA GLN A 193 -7.28 22.23 24.56
C GLN A 193 -8.13 23.22 23.77
N GLY A 194 -7.98 23.25 22.44
CA GLY A 194 -8.81 24.05 21.54
C GLY A 194 -10.21 23.48 21.30
N GLY A 195 -10.53 22.29 21.82
CA GLY A 195 -11.81 21.61 21.56
C GLY A 195 -11.98 21.14 20.11
N LEU A 196 -10.89 21.05 19.34
CA LEU A 196 -10.89 20.61 17.94
C LEU A 196 -10.80 19.09 17.81
N VAL A 197 -10.16 18.43 18.78
CA VAL A 197 -9.99 16.97 18.83
C VAL A 197 -10.36 16.49 20.23
N ILE A 198 -10.99 15.32 20.33
CA ILE A 198 -11.12 14.57 21.57
C ILE A 198 -10.48 13.21 21.36
N LEU A 199 -9.55 12.87 22.25
CA LEU A 199 -8.98 11.54 22.37
C LEU A 199 -9.74 10.76 23.43
N GLU A 200 -10.07 9.52 23.11
CA GLU A 200 -10.68 8.61 24.05
C GLU A 200 -9.93 7.29 24.02
N PHE A 201 -9.27 6.96 25.13
CA PHE A 201 -8.46 5.75 25.25
C PHE A 201 -9.32 4.61 25.78
N LEU A 202 -9.32 3.47 25.10
CA LEU A 202 -9.89 2.24 25.63
C LEU A 202 -9.11 1.78 26.85
N GLN A 203 -9.83 1.40 27.90
CA GLN A 203 -9.25 0.86 29.12
C GLN A 203 -8.67 -0.54 28.88
N ASP A 204 -9.41 -1.39 28.16
CA ASP A 204 -8.98 -2.74 27.79
C ASP A 204 -8.87 -2.86 26.27
N ALA A 205 -7.72 -3.35 25.80
CA ALA A 205 -7.45 -3.55 24.37
C ALA A 205 -8.02 -4.86 23.82
N THR A 206 -9.24 -5.22 24.23
CA THR A 206 -9.93 -6.43 23.75
C THR A 206 -10.87 -6.09 22.58
N LEU A 207 -11.17 -7.08 21.74
CA LEU A 207 -12.12 -6.91 20.64
C LEU A 207 -13.55 -6.62 21.15
N GLU A 208 -13.91 -7.19 22.30
CA GLU A 208 -15.20 -6.97 22.96
C GLU A 208 -15.32 -5.52 23.45
N SER A 209 -14.30 -5.00 24.14
CA SER A 209 -14.29 -3.61 24.61
C SER A 209 -14.37 -2.62 23.46
N LEU A 210 -13.69 -2.90 22.34
CA LEU A 210 -13.80 -2.11 21.11
C LEU A 210 -15.25 -2.08 20.58
N GLN A 211 -15.85 -3.25 20.38
CA GLN A 211 -17.22 -3.35 19.87
C GLN A 211 -18.22 -2.66 20.81
N HIS A 212 -18.09 -2.90 22.11
CA HIS A 212 -18.94 -2.29 23.13
C HIS A 212 -18.84 -0.77 23.06
N ARG A 213 -17.62 -0.24 22.92
CA ARG A 213 -17.42 1.20 22.92
C ARG A 213 -17.94 1.88 21.65
N LEU A 214 -17.72 1.28 20.48
CA LEU A 214 -18.27 1.77 19.21
C LEU A 214 -19.80 1.86 19.23
N ARG A 215 -20.48 0.96 19.95
CA ARG A 215 -21.95 1.02 20.12
C ARG A 215 -22.43 2.18 21.00
N GLN A 216 -21.60 2.66 21.91
CA GLN A 216 -21.99 3.67 22.90
C GLN A 216 -21.78 5.10 22.39
N ASN A 217 -20.82 5.31 21.49
CA ASN A 217 -20.39 6.64 21.09
C ASN A 217 -19.98 6.69 19.62
N THR A 218 -20.17 7.86 19.02
CA THR A 218 -19.72 8.15 17.65
C THR A 218 -18.22 8.46 17.64
N PHE A 219 -17.51 7.90 16.66
CA PHE A 219 -16.08 8.09 16.45
C PHE A 219 -15.82 8.27 14.97
N HIS A 220 -14.87 9.15 14.66
CA HIS A 220 -14.50 9.52 13.30
C HIS A 220 -13.21 8.82 12.87
N LEU A 221 -12.36 8.52 13.84
CA LEU A 221 -11.05 7.89 13.65
C LEU A 221 -10.83 6.80 14.69
N PHE A 222 -10.24 5.69 14.27
CA PHE A 222 -9.71 4.64 15.16
C PHE A 222 -8.18 4.60 15.05
N HIS A 223 -7.49 4.80 16.17
CA HIS A 223 -6.03 4.81 16.25
C HIS A 223 -5.57 3.64 17.10
N PHE A 224 -4.98 2.64 16.45
CA PHE A 224 -4.41 1.47 17.12
C PHE A 224 -2.91 1.64 17.32
N ILE A 225 -2.44 1.35 18.53
CA ILE A 225 -1.02 1.26 18.90
C ILE A 225 -0.78 -0.13 19.50
N GLY A 226 0.19 -0.87 18.99
CA GLY A 226 0.48 -2.21 19.52
C GLY A 226 1.33 -3.06 18.59
N HIS A 227 1.11 -4.37 18.62
CA HIS A 227 1.83 -5.32 17.77
C HIS A 227 0.98 -5.74 16.58
N GLY A 228 1.63 -6.01 15.45
CA GLY A 228 1.00 -6.68 14.31
C GLY A 228 1.81 -7.87 13.82
N GLY A 229 1.29 -8.51 12.79
CA GLY A 229 1.93 -9.63 12.13
C GLY A 229 1.13 -10.07 10.91
N PHE A 230 1.44 -11.26 10.40
CA PHE A 230 0.76 -11.87 9.26
C PHE A 230 0.59 -13.34 9.52
N ASP A 231 -0.52 -13.86 9.04
CA ASP A 231 -0.84 -15.27 9.04
C ASP A 231 -0.47 -15.83 7.67
N GLU A 232 0.68 -16.52 7.58
CA GLU A 232 1.17 -17.16 6.36
C GLU A 232 0.15 -18.14 5.76
N ASN A 233 -0.66 -18.80 6.61
CA ASN A 233 -1.64 -19.80 6.15
C ASN A 233 -2.81 -19.15 5.41
N HIS A 234 -3.25 -18.00 5.90
CA HIS A 234 -4.41 -17.28 5.36
C HIS A 234 -4.02 -16.10 4.46
N ARG A 235 -2.71 -15.82 4.33
CA ARG A 235 -2.14 -14.67 3.63
C ARG A 235 -2.83 -13.35 4.02
N ASP A 236 -3.00 -13.16 5.33
CA ASP A 236 -3.68 -11.99 5.87
C ASP A 236 -2.89 -11.35 7.00
N GLY A 237 -2.94 -10.02 7.07
CA GLY A 237 -2.43 -9.28 8.21
C GLY A 237 -3.22 -9.56 9.48
N LEU A 238 -2.58 -9.36 10.63
CA LEU A 238 -3.22 -9.45 11.93
C LEU A 238 -2.69 -8.38 12.88
N LEU A 239 -3.54 -8.01 13.83
CA LEU A 239 -3.16 -7.22 14.99
C LEU A 239 -3.18 -8.11 16.24
N VAL A 240 -2.34 -7.79 17.22
CA VAL A 240 -2.36 -8.49 18.50
C VAL A 240 -3.12 -7.63 19.50
N LEU A 241 -4.29 -8.09 19.90
CA LEU A 241 -5.13 -7.49 20.95
C LEU A 241 -4.98 -8.29 22.25
N CYS A 242 -5.49 -7.76 23.36
CA CYS A 242 -5.60 -8.53 24.59
C CYS A 242 -6.79 -9.50 24.54
N ASP A 243 -6.65 -10.66 25.15
CA ASP A 243 -7.77 -11.48 25.60
C ASP A 243 -8.22 -11.13 27.02
N GLU A 244 -9.19 -11.87 27.54
CA GLU A 244 -9.76 -11.69 28.89
C GLU A 244 -8.74 -11.88 30.02
N ASN A 245 -7.62 -12.56 29.75
CA ASN A 245 -6.54 -12.79 30.71
C ASN A 245 -5.35 -11.81 30.51
N GLY A 246 -5.49 -10.82 29.63
CA GLY A 246 -4.39 -9.89 29.30
C GLY A 246 -3.28 -10.52 28.44
N ARG A 247 -3.55 -11.65 27.78
CA ARG A 247 -2.61 -12.30 26.85
C ARG A 247 -2.87 -11.89 25.40
N GLY A 248 -1.89 -12.09 24.54
CA GLY A 248 -1.95 -11.75 23.14
C GLY A 248 -2.90 -12.65 22.36
N ARG A 249 -3.99 -12.07 21.85
CA ARG A 249 -4.91 -12.66 20.89
C ARG A 249 -4.63 -12.09 19.51
N ARG A 250 -4.24 -12.95 18.58
CA ARG A 250 -4.14 -12.59 17.16
C ARG A 250 -5.55 -12.35 16.59
N VAL A 251 -5.77 -11.16 16.04
CA VAL A 251 -7.03 -10.73 15.43
C VAL A 251 -6.78 -10.45 13.96
N THR A 252 -7.41 -11.22 13.09
CA THR A 252 -7.26 -11.05 11.63
C THR A 252 -7.94 -9.77 11.14
N SER A 253 -7.51 -9.30 9.98
CA SER A 253 -8.06 -8.10 9.36
C SER A 253 -9.57 -8.20 9.09
N GLN A 254 -10.09 -9.39 8.75
CA GLN A 254 -11.53 -9.57 8.51
C GLN A 254 -12.32 -9.45 9.81
N ARG A 255 -11.79 -9.98 10.93
CA ARG A 255 -12.45 -9.86 12.23
C ARG A 255 -12.49 -8.40 12.68
N LEU A 256 -11.36 -7.71 12.62
CA LEU A 256 -11.29 -6.29 12.95
C LEU A 256 -12.22 -5.46 12.04
N GLY A 257 -12.15 -5.65 10.73
CA GLY A 257 -12.99 -4.93 9.77
C GLY A 257 -14.48 -5.18 9.98
N THR A 258 -14.88 -6.38 10.42
CA THR A 258 -16.27 -6.69 10.77
C THR A 258 -16.75 -5.90 11.99
N ILE A 259 -15.88 -5.62 12.97
CA ILE A 259 -16.24 -4.78 14.11
C ILE A 259 -16.31 -3.30 13.72
N LEU A 260 -15.46 -2.84 12.80
CA LEU A 260 -15.37 -1.43 12.41
C LEU A 260 -16.38 -1.01 11.33
N THR A 261 -16.78 -1.91 10.43
CA THR A 261 -17.53 -1.59 9.19
C THR A 261 -18.89 -0.92 9.42
N ASP A 262 -19.60 -1.27 10.49
CA ASP A 262 -20.95 -0.74 10.75
C ASP A 262 -20.92 0.60 11.49
N HIS A 263 -19.73 1.07 11.88
CA HIS A 263 -19.56 2.39 12.45
C HIS A 263 -19.53 3.45 11.35
N SER A 264 -20.70 3.78 10.81
CA SER A 264 -20.86 4.62 9.61
C SER A 264 -20.22 6.01 9.65
N SER A 265 -19.82 6.50 10.83
CA SER A 265 -19.07 7.76 11.02
C SER A 265 -17.55 7.59 10.95
N LEU A 266 -17.04 6.36 11.02
CA LEU A 266 -15.62 6.05 10.92
C LEU A 266 -15.15 6.31 9.49
N ARG A 267 -14.11 7.11 9.35
CA ARG A 267 -13.56 7.52 8.04
C ARG A 267 -12.08 7.24 7.89
N LEU A 268 -11.36 7.12 9.01
CA LEU A 268 -9.92 6.88 9.02
C LEU A 268 -9.54 5.87 10.10
N VAL A 269 -8.64 4.95 9.75
CA VAL A 269 -7.94 4.09 10.70
C VAL A 269 -6.45 4.40 10.63
N ILE A 270 -5.80 4.54 11.78
CA ILE A 270 -4.34 4.63 11.90
C ILE A 270 -3.85 3.37 12.61
N LEU A 271 -2.93 2.65 11.97
CA LEU A 271 -2.28 1.45 12.49
C LEU A 271 -0.82 1.79 12.81
N ASN A 272 -0.57 2.16 14.07
CA ASN A 272 0.77 2.30 14.63
C ASN A 272 1.18 1.00 15.29
N ALA A 273 1.38 -0.04 14.48
CA ALA A 273 1.74 -1.34 14.99
C ALA A 273 3.14 -1.73 14.54
N CYS A 274 3.98 -2.10 15.51
CA CYS A 274 5.39 -2.45 15.30
C CYS A 274 5.54 -3.91 14.84
N GLU A 275 6.57 -4.17 14.05
CA GLU A 275 6.98 -5.53 13.67
C GLU A 275 7.91 -6.09 14.76
N GLY A 276 7.48 -7.13 15.46
CA GLY A 276 8.39 -7.93 16.31
C GLY A 276 9.38 -8.70 15.43
N ALA A 277 10.52 -8.08 15.09
CA ALA A 277 11.74 -8.69 14.51
C ALA A 277 11.56 -10.02 13.74
N ARG A 278 10.75 -10.07 12.67
CA ARG A 278 10.64 -11.23 11.77
C ARG A 278 10.42 -10.77 10.33
N SER A 279 11.34 -11.19 9.45
CA SER A 279 11.21 -11.32 7.99
C SER A 279 10.83 -10.08 7.18
N ALA A 280 11.84 -9.37 6.65
CA ALA A 280 11.72 -8.15 5.83
C ALA A 280 11.06 -8.29 4.42
N ARG A 281 10.18 -9.27 4.17
CA ARG A 281 9.64 -9.57 2.82
C ARG A 281 8.18 -10.01 2.75
N GLU A 282 7.38 -9.73 3.77
CA GLU A 282 5.92 -9.78 3.61
C GLU A 282 5.39 -8.52 4.29
N ASP A 283 4.82 -7.55 3.57
CA ASP A 283 4.27 -6.34 4.24
C ASP A 283 2.95 -6.69 4.94
N HIS A 284 3.08 -7.13 6.19
CA HIS A 284 2.06 -7.64 7.09
C HIS A 284 0.85 -6.67 7.22
N PHE A 285 1.06 -5.36 7.12
CA PHE A 285 0.01 -4.34 7.27
C PHE A 285 -0.64 -3.91 5.97
N THR A 286 -0.01 -4.17 4.81
CA THR A 286 -0.67 -4.04 3.51
C THR A 286 -1.96 -4.88 3.49
N GLY A 287 -1.91 -6.10 4.03
CA GLY A 287 -3.10 -6.98 4.16
C GLY A 287 -4.20 -6.39 5.05
N VAL A 288 -3.82 -5.83 6.21
CA VAL A 288 -4.79 -5.19 7.12
C VAL A 288 -5.44 -3.97 6.49
N ALA A 289 -4.63 -3.05 5.97
CA ALA A 289 -5.13 -1.81 5.36
C ALA A 289 -6.06 -2.10 4.17
N GLN A 290 -5.66 -2.99 3.26
CA GLN A 290 -6.48 -3.38 2.12
C GLN A 290 -7.80 -4.02 2.55
N THR A 291 -7.77 -4.93 3.53
CA THR A 291 -8.99 -5.58 4.03
C THR A 291 -9.93 -4.57 4.69
N LEU A 292 -9.42 -3.65 5.50
CA LEU A 292 -10.24 -2.59 6.11
C LEU A 292 -10.90 -1.71 5.04
N MET A 293 -10.18 -1.41 3.96
CA MET A 293 -10.74 -0.65 2.84
C MET A 293 -11.83 -1.41 2.07
N GLN A 294 -11.63 -2.71 1.85
CA GLN A 294 -12.66 -3.60 1.28
C GLN A 294 -13.90 -3.67 2.19
N LYS A 295 -13.70 -3.56 3.51
CA LYS A 295 -14.76 -3.42 4.52
C LYS A 295 -15.32 -1.99 4.64
N GLY A 296 -15.06 -1.13 3.67
CA GLY A 296 -15.73 0.18 3.58
C GLY A 296 -15.03 1.32 4.32
N ILE A 297 -13.90 1.09 4.99
CA ILE A 297 -13.11 2.18 5.58
C ILE A 297 -12.49 3.04 4.46
N PRO A 298 -12.74 4.36 4.40
CA PRO A 298 -12.28 5.21 3.30
C PRO A 298 -10.77 5.39 3.17
N ALA A 299 -10.06 5.41 4.29
CA ALA A 299 -8.62 5.62 4.34
C ALA A 299 -8.00 4.90 5.54
N VAL A 300 -6.80 4.37 5.33
CA VAL A 300 -5.98 3.74 6.37
C VAL A 300 -4.56 4.26 6.27
N ILE A 301 -3.99 4.70 7.39
CA ILE A 301 -2.55 4.96 7.50
C ILE A 301 -1.95 3.77 8.23
N ALA A 302 -0.97 3.11 7.63
CA ALA A 302 -0.23 2.03 8.25
C ALA A 302 1.24 2.42 8.36
N MET A 303 1.83 2.21 9.55
CA MET A 303 3.26 2.34 9.75
C MET A 303 3.93 1.04 9.29
N GLN A 304 4.83 1.10 8.31
CA GLN A 304 5.50 -0.11 7.81
C GLN A 304 6.63 -0.62 8.71
N TYR A 305 7.14 0.22 9.62
CA TYR A 305 8.30 -0.08 10.46
C TYR A 305 8.17 0.59 11.82
N ASP A 306 9.00 0.15 12.78
CA ASP A 306 9.15 0.79 14.08
C ASP A 306 9.45 2.29 13.93
N VAL A 307 8.59 3.10 14.53
CA VAL A 307 8.73 4.55 14.54
C VAL A 307 9.26 4.99 15.89
N SER A 308 10.38 5.72 15.90
CA SER A 308 10.89 6.37 17.11
C SER A 308 9.91 7.41 17.67
N ASP A 309 9.87 7.57 18.98
CA ASP A 309 8.97 8.50 19.70
C ASP A 309 8.88 9.89 19.08
N HIS A 310 10.01 10.51 18.73
CA HIS A 310 10.01 11.87 18.20
C HIS A 310 9.38 11.95 16.80
N VAL A 311 9.54 10.91 15.97
CA VAL A 311 8.88 10.81 14.66
C VAL A 311 7.38 10.62 14.85
N ALA A 312 6.96 9.75 15.77
CA ALA A 312 5.55 9.48 16.05
C ALA A 312 4.83 10.74 16.56
N ILE A 313 5.46 11.49 17.48
CA ILE A 313 4.97 12.79 17.98
C ILE A 313 4.88 13.80 16.84
N ALA A 314 5.97 14.00 16.09
CA ALA A 314 6.03 15.00 15.03
C ALA A 314 5.02 14.73 13.92
N PHE A 315 4.91 13.47 13.49
CA PHE A 315 3.94 13.04 12.50
C PHE A 315 2.51 13.27 13.02
N SER A 316 2.18 12.78 14.22
CA SER A 316 0.82 12.89 14.77
C SER A 316 0.42 14.35 14.98
N GLN A 317 1.30 15.17 15.53
CA GLN A 317 1.02 16.60 15.75
C GLN A 317 0.64 17.30 14.44
N GLU A 318 1.48 17.17 13.40
CA GLU A 318 1.24 17.84 12.13
C GLU A 318 0.06 17.23 11.37
N PHE A 319 -0.03 15.89 11.33
CA PHE A 319 -1.10 15.20 10.61
C PHE A 319 -2.49 15.59 11.11
N TYR A 320 -2.72 15.54 12.43
CA TYR A 320 -4.01 15.91 12.99
C TYR A 320 -4.29 17.41 12.88
N ALA A 321 -3.27 18.27 12.97
CA ALA A 321 -3.42 19.71 12.76
C ALA A 321 -3.88 20.02 11.32
N ALA A 322 -3.16 19.50 10.32
CA ALA A 322 -3.54 19.65 8.92
C ALA A 322 -4.94 19.08 8.63
N LEU A 323 -5.30 17.96 9.26
CA LEU A 323 -6.62 17.37 9.11
C LEU A 323 -7.72 18.31 9.61
N VAL A 324 -7.60 18.88 10.82
CA VAL A 324 -8.61 19.82 11.36
C VAL A 324 -8.60 21.18 10.64
N ASP A 325 -7.50 21.55 9.99
CA ASP A 325 -7.42 22.70 9.08
C ASP A 325 -8.15 22.47 7.75
N GLY A 326 -8.72 21.27 7.55
CA GLY A 326 -9.54 20.92 6.40
C GLY A 326 -8.75 20.42 5.18
N TYR A 327 -7.50 19.99 5.39
CA TYR A 327 -6.69 19.42 4.33
C TYR A 327 -7.27 18.06 3.91
N PRO A 328 -7.23 17.72 2.61
CA PRO A 328 -7.36 16.33 2.16
C PRO A 328 -6.36 15.42 2.90
N VAL A 329 -6.75 14.19 3.23
CA VAL A 329 -5.96 13.28 4.08
C VAL A 329 -4.56 13.01 3.52
N ASP A 330 -4.43 12.95 2.19
CA ASP A 330 -3.19 12.77 1.45
C ASP A 330 -2.27 13.99 1.50
N ALA A 331 -2.84 15.19 1.51
CA ALA A 331 -2.10 16.42 1.76
C ALA A 331 -1.66 16.52 3.23
N ALA A 332 -2.51 16.11 4.18
CA ALA A 332 -2.17 16.07 5.61
C ALA A 332 -1.01 15.10 5.89
N VAL A 333 -0.98 13.93 5.25
CA VAL A 333 0.17 13.02 5.32
C VAL A 333 1.41 13.68 4.75
N SER A 334 1.30 14.38 3.62
CA SER A 334 2.44 15.04 2.97
C SER A 334 3.04 16.18 3.83
N GLU A 335 2.21 16.97 4.52
CA GLU A 335 2.67 17.95 5.51
C GLU A 335 3.36 17.28 6.71
N ALA A 336 2.78 16.21 7.24
CA ALA A 336 3.40 15.44 8.32
C ALA A 336 4.77 14.86 7.92
N ARG A 337 4.92 14.36 6.69
CA ARG A 337 6.20 13.89 6.14
C ARG A 337 7.24 15.01 6.07
N LYS A 338 6.84 16.21 5.63
CA LYS A 338 7.71 17.40 5.61
C LYS A 338 8.20 17.78 7.01
N THR A 339 7.31 17.73 8.00
CA THR A 339 7.68 18.01 9.40
C THR A 339 8.68 16.97 9.94
N VAL A 340 8.45 15.68 9.69
CA VAL A 340 9.41 14.61 10.07
C VAL A 340 10.77 14.81 9.39
N TYR A 341 10.78 15.11 8.08
CA TYR A 341 11.99 15.38 7.31
C TYR A 341 12.75 16.61 7.85
N GLY A 342 12.04 17.72 8.13
CA GLY A 342 12.62 18.96 8.64
C GLY A 342 13.27 18.85 10.02
N GLN A 343 12.91 17.83 10.81
CA GLN A 343 13.53 17.53 12.11
C GLN A 343 14.85 16.76 12.00
N GLY A 344 15.35 16.51 10.79
CA GLY A 344 16.61 15.79 10.56
C GLY A 344 16.49 14.28 10.65
N ASN A 345 15.28 13.74 10.43
CA ASN A 345 15.04 12.31 10.28
C ASN A 345 15.07 11.96 8.81
N ASP A 346 16.20 11.42 8.36
CA ASP A 346 16.49 11.37 6.94
C ASP A 346 15.54 10.48 6.14
N VAL A 347 15.08 9.36 6.69
CA VAL A 347 14.25 8.40 5.96
C VAL A 347 12.95 8.02 6.67
N ALA A 348 12.79 8.36 7.95
CA ALA A 348 11.62 7.97 8.74
C ALA A 348 10.29 8.58 8.24
N TRP A 349 10.34 9.66 7.48
CA TRP A 349 9.16 10.27 6.84
C TRP A 349 8.49 9.33 5.82
N GLY A 350 9.21 8.34 5.28
CA GLY A 350 8.64 7.36 4.34
C GLY A 350 7.89 6.20 5.01
N ILE A 351 7.99 6.04 6.33
CA ILE A 351 7.37 4.92 7.08
C ILE A 351 5.84 4.94 7.05
N PRO A 352 5.15 6.10 7.22
CA PRO A 352 3.70 6.15 7.19
C PRO A 352 3.20 6.01 5.75
N VAL A 353 2.47 4.94 5.47
CA VAL A 353 1.87 4.65 4.16
C VAL A 353 0.37 4.90 4.19
N LEU A 354 -0.12 5.66 3.21
CA LEU A 354 -1.53 5.99 3.09
C LEU A 354 -2.20 5.12 2.01
N TYR A 355 -3.16 4.32 2.45
CA TYR A 355 -4.10 3.60 1.62
C TYR A 355 -5.43 4.35 1.58
N MET A 356 -5.99 4.56 0.39
CA MET A 356 -7.17 5.41 0.21
C MET A 356 -8.06 4.95 -0.95
N ARG A 357 -9.37 5.04 -0.76
CA ARG A 357 -10.40 4.85 -1.81
C ARG A 357 -11.28 6.09 -2.00
N ALA A 358 -11.11 7.11 -1.17
CA ALA A 358 -11.74 8.41 -1.38
C ALA A 358 -11.11 9.08 -2.63
N PRO A 359 -11.88 9.43 -3.66
CA PRO A 359 -11.33 9.85 -4.96
C PRO A 359 -10.49 11.13 -4.85
N ASN A 360 -10.92 12.07 -4.01
CA ASN A 360 -10.34 13.41 -3.87
C ASN A 360 -9.58 13.63 -2.54
N GLY A 361 -9.37 12.59 -1.74
CA GLY A 361 -8.75 12.70 -0.41
C GLY A 361 -9.58 13.37 0.67
N ARG A 362 -10.80 13.86 0.36
CA ARG A 362 -11.70 14.46 1.34
C ARG A 362 -12.53 13.38 2.01
N ILE A 363 -12.12 13.00 3.20
CA ILE A 363 -12.88 12.05 4.06
C ILE A 363 -13.65 12.77 5.18
N PHE A 364 -13.26 14.00 5.49
CA PHE A 364 -13.95 14.92 6.41
C PHE A 364 -14.20 16.26 5.73
N ASP A 365 -15.25 16.94 6.17
CA ASP A 365 -15.55 18.32 5.82
C ASP A 365 -15.76 19.12 7.11
N PHE A 366 -14.75 19.88 7.53
CA PHE A 366 -14.80 20.64 8.77
C PHE A 366 -15.57 21.94 8.57
N ASP A 367 -16.62 22.16 9.37
CA ASP A 367 -17.40 23.38 9.33
C ASP A 367 -16.56 24.56 9.85
N ALA A 368 -16.12 25.44 8.94
CA ALA A 368 -15.17 26.52 9.20
C ALA A 368 -15.66 27.59 10.19
N GLN A 369 -16.91 27.49 10.69
CA GLN A 369 -17.51 28.48 11.59
C GLN A 369 -17.58 28.08 13.07
N ALA A 370 -17.13 26.89 13.46
CA ALA A 370 -17.36 26.35 14.81
C ALA A 370 -16.17 26.46 15.78
N ALA A 371 -15.18 27.33 15.52
CA ALA A 371 -14.25 27.75 16.57
C ALA A 371 -14.98 28.68 17.55
N VAL A 372 -15.74 28.09 18.47
CA VAL A 372 -16.29 28.84 19.62
C VAL A 372 -15.08 29.30 20.44
N PRO A 373 -14.83 30.60 20.61
CA PRO A 373 -13.77 31.05 21.49
C PRO A 373 -14.09 30.55 22.89
N LEU A 374 -13.25 29.65 23.41
CA LEU A 374 -13.28 29.25 24.81
C LEU A 374 -13.10 30.53 25.64
N ARG A 375 -14.19 31.05 26.21
CA ARG A 375 -14.09 32.04 27.27
C ARG A 375 -13.36 31.37 28.43
N PRO A 376 -12.17 31.84 28.85
CA PRO A 376 -11.51 31.28 30.01
C PRO A 376 -12.41 31.48 31.24
N ARG A 377 -12.96 30.37 31.75
CA ARG A 377 -13.55 30.33 33.07
C ARG A 377 -12.41 30.37 34.06
N HIS A 378 -12.09 31.56 34.58
CA HIS A 378 -11.84 31.85 35.99
C HIS A 378 -11.46 33.34 36.16
N LEU A 379 -11.91 33.93 37.27
CA LEU A 379 -11.65 35.30 37.77
C LEU A 379 -12.54 36.45 37.24
N ARG A 380 -13.87 36.35 37.45
CA ARG A 380 -14.69 37.54 37.81
C ARG A 380 -15.79 37.18 38.81
N LYS A 381 -15.40 36.82 40.03
CA LYS A 381 -16.21 37.08 41.23
C LYS A 381 -15.67 38.34 41.91
N LEU A 382 -15.69 39.51 41.26
CA LEU A 382 -15.50 40.82 41.93
C LEU A 382 -15.78 42.02 40.99
N SER A 383 -16.93 42.09 40.31
CA SER A 383 -17.28 43.34 39.59
C SER A 383 -18.79 43.61 39.43
N ILE A 384 -19.68 42.63 39.64
CA ILE A 384 -21.12 42.83 39.45
C ILE A 384 -21.77 43.60 40.63
N ALA A 385 -21.21 43.50 41.84
CA ALA A 385 -21.73 44.23 43.00
C ALA A 385 -21.53 45.75 42.90
N PHE A 386 -20.52 46.23 42.16
CA PHE A 386 -20.22 47.67 42.06
C PHE A 386 -21.04 48.37 40.95
N VAL A 387 -21.40 47.63 39.88
CA VAL A 387 -22.18 48.18 38.76
C VAL A 387 -23.68 48.25 39.11
N CYS A 388 -24.20 47.29 39.89
CA CYS A 388 -25.60 47.34 40.34
C CYS A 388 -25.87 48.45 41.37
N LEU A 389 -24.90 48.80 42.21
CA LEU A 389 -25.05 49.88 43.20
C LEU A 389 -25.03 51.28 42.54
N PHE A 390 -24.32 51.43 41.41
CA PHE A 390 -24.28 52.69 40.67
C PHE A 390 -25.51 52.89 39.75
N ALA A 391 -26.05 51.81 39.19
CA ALA A 391 -27.26 51.86 38.35
C ALA A 391 -28.56 52.10 39.16
N LEU A 392 -28.62 51.66 40.43
CA LEU A 392 -29.75 51.93 41.32
C LEU A 392 -29.80 53.39 41.82
N LEU A 393 -28.65 54.09 41.86
CA LEU A 393 -28.59 55.52 42.24
C LEU A 393 -28.88 56.48 41.08
N LEU A 394 -28.69 56.06 39.82
CA LEU A 394 -29.07 56.85 38.64
C LEU A 394 -30.49 56.56 38.12
N GLY A 395 -31.07 55.41 38.46
CA GLY A 395 -32.45 55.05 38.09
C GLY A 395 -33.55 55.78 38.88
N CYS A 396 -33.23 56.41 40.01
CA CYS A 396 -34.20 57.13 40.84
C CYS A 396 -34.43 58.61 40.44
N ILE A 397 -33.77 59.13 39.40
CA ILE A 397 -33.94 60.53 38.95
C ILE A 397 -34.81 60.64 37.67
N ALA A 398 -35.16 59.54 37.01
CA ALA A 398 -35.87 59.57 35.72
C ALA A 398 -37.26 58.92 35.74
N LEU A 399 -38.05 59.14 36.80
CA LEU A 399 -39.46 58.75 36.83
C LEU A 399 -40.37 59.88 37.37
N THR A 400 -40.47 60.99 36.63
CA THR A 400 -41.65 61.87 36.66
C THR A 400 -41.92 62.41 35.26
N ALA A 401 -42.61 61.65 34.41
CA ALA A 401 -43.49 62.18 33.37
C ALA A 401 -44.09 61.06 32.51
N THR A 402 -45.42 60.94 32.57
CA THR A 402 -46.33 60.44 31.51
C THR A 402 -46.18 58.96 31.12
N GLY A 403 -47.14 58.04 31.28
CA GLY A 403 -48.60 58.15 31.32
C GLY A 403 -49.19 57.63 30.01
N LYS A 404 -49.47 56.31 29.91
CA LYS A 404 -50.64 55.69 29.23
C LYS A 404 -50.55 54.16 29.12
N ILE A 405 -51.69 53.52 29.38
CA ILE A 405 -52.06 52.08 29.25
C ILE A 405 -52.89 51.94 27.94
N PRO A 406 -52.88 50.78 27.24
CA PRO A 406 -53.99 49.78 27.31
C PRO A 406 -53.48 48.31 27.35
N ASP A 407 -54.02 47.39 28.17
CA ASP A 407 -55.25 46.55 28.05
C ASP A 407 -55.32 45.72 26.75
N GLY A 408 -55.49 44.38 26.67
CA GLY A 408 -55.64 43.28 27.65
C GLY A 408 -55.91 41.94 26.91
N LEU A 409 -55.64 40.80 27.61
CA LEU A 409 -56.30 39.46 27.65
C LEU A 409 -56.64 38.68 26.33
N SER A 410 -56.68 37.34 26.21
CA SER A 410 -56.44 36.16 27.07
C SER A 410 -56.84 34.84 26.32
N VAL A 411 -56.00 33.79 26.42
CA VAL A 411 -56.30 32.34 26.72
C VAL A 411 -56.86 31.31 25.71
N ALA A 412 -56.30 30.09 25.87
CA ALA A 412 -56.77 28.69 25.62
C ALA A 412 -56.74 28.13 24.18
N GLY A 413 -56.42 26.85 23.91
CA GLY A 413 -56.14 25.66 24.74
C GLY A 413 -55.83 24.43 23.82
N MET A 414 -55.14 23.42 24.37
CA MET A 414 -54.91 22.05 23.82
C MET A 414 -56.22 21.21 23.81
N PRO A 415 -56.39 20.02 23.15
CA PRO A 415 -55.43 18.88 23.06
C PRO A 415 -55.45 17.90 21.84
N ILE A 416 -54.39 17.06 21.77
CA ILE A 416 -54.21 15.60 21.46
C ILE A 416 -55.28 14.82 20.64
N SER A 417 -54.89 14.13 19.54
CA SER A 417 -54.74 12.65 19.40
C SER A 417 -54.69 12.14 17.94
N ALA A 418 -54.11 10.94 17.76
CA ALA A 418 -53.64 10.30 16.53
C ALA A 418 -54.65 9.38 15.81
N ALA A 419 -54.38 9.03 14.54
CA ALA A 419 -54.61 7.69 13.96
C ALA A 419 -53.90 7.50 12.60
N PHE A 420 -53.26 6.33 12.46
CA PHE A 420 -52.68 5.75 11.24
C PHE A 420 -53.77 5.21 10.29
N THR A 421 -53.51 5.24 8.98
CA THR A 421 -54.07 4.26 8.03
C THR A 421 -52.99 3.76 7.08
N SER A 422 -52.88 2.44 7.01
CA SER A 422 -52.01 1.63 6.13
C SER A 422 -52.66 1.43 4.76
N PRO A 423 -51.90 1.21 3.66
CA PRO A 423 -52.40 0.53 2.47
C PRO A 423 -51.90 -0.92 2.40
N THR A 424 -52.75 -1.85 1.94
CA THR A 424 -52.42 -3.25 1.60
C THR A 424 -53.10 -3.60 0.25
N PRO A 425 -52.75 -4.73 -0.41
CA PRO A 425 -51.99 -4.78 -1.65
C PRO A 425 -52.84 -5.13 -2.88
N THR A 426 -52.31 -5.00 -4.09
CA THR A 426 -52.88 -5.63 -5.30
C THR A 426 -51.77 -6.31 -6.08
N ALA A 427 -52.01 -7.56 -6.45
CA ALA A 427 -51.08 -8.44 -7.14
C ALA A 427 -51.46 -8.63 -8.62
N THR A 428 -50.46 -9.12 -9.37
CA THR A 428 -50.56 -10.03 -10.54
C THR A 428 -50.65 -9.41 -11.95
N LEU A 429 -49.57 -9.45 -12.73
CA LEU A 429 -49.21 -10.46 -13.74
C LEU A 429 -48.11 -9.89 -14.67
N THR A 430 -47.04 -10.66 -14.83
CA THR A 430 -45.85 -10.33 -15.62
C THR A 430 -45.97 -10.91 -17.04
N PRO A 431 -45.89 -10.12 -18.12
CA PRO A 431 -45.61 -10.66 -19.45
C PRO A 431 -44.10 -10.66 -19.73
N THR A 432 -43.57 -11.86 -20.00
CA THR A 432 -42.22 -12.12 -20.52
C THR A 432 -42.22 -11.93 -22.04
N PHE A 433 -41.31 -11.13 -22.60
CA PHE A 433 -41.11 -10.97 -24.05
C PHE A 433 -39.75 -11.53 -24.50
N THR A 434 -39.78 -12.35 -25.54
CA THR A 434 -38.65 -12.97 -26.25
C THR A 434 -38.26 -12.13 -27.46
N ALA A 435 -36.96 -11.90 -27.70
CA ALA A 435 -36.46 -11.09 -28.82
C ALA A 435 -36.46 -11.87 -30.16
N THR A 436 -36.86 -11.22 -31.27
CA THR A 436 -36.71 -11.70 -32.66
C THR A 436 -36.23 -10.53 -33.52
N ALA A 437 -35.08 -10.67 -34.18
CA ALA A 437 -34.54 -9.64 -35.09
C ALA A 437 -35.03 -9.85 -36.53
N THR A 438 -35.52 -8.80 -37.18
CA THR A 438 -35.89 -8.77 -38.61
C THR A 438 -35.08 -7.65 -39.29
N HIS A 439 -34.33 -7.98 -40.34
CA HIS A 439 -33.49 -7.03 -41.09
C HIS A 439 -34.23 -6.46 -42.31
N THR A 440 -34.19 -5.13 -42.49
CA THR A 440 -34.58 -4.44 -43.74
C THR A 440 -33.38 -3.62 -44.24
N PRO A 441 -32.79 -3.92 -45.41
CA PRO A 441 -31.62 -3.19 -45.91
C PRO A 441 -31.99 -1.90 -46.69
N THR A 442 -31.18 -0.84 -46.56
CA THR A 442 -31.18 0.37 -47.41
C THR A 442 -29.71 0.82 -47.61
N ALA A 443 -29.28 1.10 -48.85
CA ALA A 443 -27.88 1.30 -49.23
C ALA A 443 -27.52 2.78 -49.52
N LEU A 444 -26.30 3.22 -49.14
CA LEU A 444 -25.68 4.50 -49.55
C LEU A 444 -24.15 4.28 -49.79
N PRO A 445 -23.52 4.84 -50.86
CA PRO A 445 -22.12 4.53 -51.22
C PRO A 445 -21.05 5.44 -50.56
N THR A 446 -19.88 4.86 -50.24
CA THR A 446 -18.64 5.55 -49.77
C THR A 446 -17.41 5.04 -50.54
N THR A 447 -16.41 5.91 -50.76
CA THR A 447 -15.24 5.72 -51.65
C THR A 447 -13.93 5.45 -50.90
N THR A 448 -13.17 4.40 -51.27
CA THR A 448 -11.88 4.03 -50.66
C THR A 448 -10.77 3.87 -51.70
N PHE A 449 -9.53 4.30 -51.38
CA PHE A 449 -8.35 4.27 -52.25
C PHE A 449 -7.54 2.98 -52.09
N THR A 450 -7.22 2.29 -53.20
CA THR A 450 -6.31 1.12 -53.21
C THR A 450 -5.18 1.35 -54.21
N ALA A 451 -3.93 1.28 -53.75
CA ALA A 451 -2.76 1.33 -54.64
C ALA A 451 -2.41 -0.08 -55.12
N THR A 452 -2.37 -0.29 -56.44
CA THR A 452 -1.96 -1.56 -57.06
C THR A 452 -0.65 -1.36 -57.82
N ALA A 453 0.35 -2.20 -57.56
CA ALA A 453 1.62 -2.18 -58.26
C ALA A 453 1.53 -3.02 -59.55
N THR A 454 1.83 -2.43 -60.69
CA THR A 454 2.00 -3.15 -61.96
C THR A 454 3.45 -2.95 -62.42
N ALA A 455 4.24 -4.02 -62.40
CA ALA A 455 5.59 -4.03 -62.95
C ALA A 455 5.50 -4.22 -64.47
N THR A 456 6.16 -3.37 -65.24
CA THR A 456 6.33 -3.52 -66.68
C THR A 456 7.80 -3.79 -66.96
N ASP A 457 8.12 -4.96 -67.47
CA ASP A 457 9.50 -5.37 -67.76
C ASP A 457 10.09 -4.52 -68.90
N THR A 458 11.31 -4.05 -68.69
CA THR A 458 12.14 -3.45 -69.74
C THR A 458 13.42 -4.26 -69.89
N GLU A 459 13.64 -4.86 -71.07
CA GLU A 459 14.91 -5.50 -71.42
C GLU A 459 15.91 -4.51 -72.04
N SER A 460 17.13 -4.46 -71.51
CA SER A 460 18.37 -4.21 -72.25
C SER A 460 19.57 -4.53 -71.34
N PRO A 461 20.64 -5.23 -71.81
CA PRO A 461 21.72 -4.49 -72.45
C PRO A 461 22.55 -5.27 -73.49
N THR A 462 22.71 -4.70 -74.67
CA THR A 462 24.00 -4.67 -75.38
C THR A 462 24.11 -3.30 -76.02
N ALA A 463 25.31 -2.71 -75.93
CA ALA A 463 25.66 -1.35 -76.31
C ALA A 463 24.75 -0.74 -77.40
N THR A 464 23.77 0.05 -76.97
CA THR A 464 23.44 1.40 -77.44
C THR A 464 22.20 1.88 -76.66
N ARG A 465 22.40 2.91 -75.82
CA ARG A 465 21.41 3.90 -75.36
C ARG A 465 20.20 3.48 -74.47
N VAL A 466 20.19 4.13 -73.29
CA VAL A 466 19.07 4.56 -72.41
C VAL A 466 18.53 3.58 -71.35
N SER A 467 18.58 4.08 -70.11
CA SER A 467 17.96 3.56 -68.89
C SER A 467 16.49 4.00 -68.79
N PRO A 468 15.52 3.11 -68.46
CA PRO A 468 14.21 3.54 -67.99
C PRO A 468 14.14 3.48 -66.45
N THR A 469 13.89 4.65 -65.88
CA THR A 469 13.46 4.84 -64.49
C THR A 469 11.97 4.48 -64.38
N PRO A 470 11.53 3.68 -63.37
CA PRO A 470 10.10 3.40 -63.19
C PRO A 470 9.35 4.69 -62.84
N THR A 471 8.30 5.00 -63.60
CA THR A 471 7.43 6.16 -63.36
C THR A 471 6.16 5.69 -62.68
N PHE A 472 5.85 6.21 -61.49
CA PHE A 472 4.64 5.88 -60.73
C PHE A 472 3.51 6.85 -61.11
N SER A 473 2.33 6.34 -61.46
CA SER A 473 1.11 7.14 -61.65
C SER A 473 -0.04 6.55 -60.81
N PRO A 474 -0.66 7.33 -59.89
CA PRO A 474 -1.81 6.84 -59.13
C PRO A 474 -3.10 6.91 -59.97
N THR A 475 -3.87 5.82 -60.00
CA THR A 475 -5.21 5.77 -60.62
C THR A 475 -6.28 5.64 -59.53
N ILE A 476 -7.34 6.46 -59.60
CA ILE A 476 -8.46 6.46 -58.64
C ILE A 476 -9.55 5.49 -59.13
N THR A 477 -9.87 4.47 -58.33
CA THR A 477 -11.00 3.56 -58.56
C THR A 477 -11.98 3.66 -57.39
N LEU A 478 -13.26 3.96 -57.66
CA LEU A 478 -14.33 4.08 -56.66
C LEU A 478 -15.07 2.74 -56.51
N THR A 479 -14.92 2.05 -55.37
CA THR A 479 -15.64 0.80 -55.08
C THR A 479 -16.52 0.97 -53.83
N PRO A 480 -17.86 0.78 -53.91
CA PRO A 480 -18.74 0.92 -52.76
C PRO A 480 -18.63 -0.31 -51.82
N SER A 481 -18.41 -0.08 -50.52
CA SER A 481 -18.45 -1.11 -49.47
C SER A 481 -19.27 -0.62 -48.27
N GLN A 482 -20.16 -1.46 -47.74
CA GLN A 482 -21.06 -1.13 -46.62
C GLN A 482 -20.45 -1.57 -45.27
N THR A 483 -20.53 -0.71 -44.25
CA THR A 483 -20.15 -1.03 -42.86
C THR A 483 -21.05 -0.23 -41.91
N VAL A 484 -21.73 -0.88 -40.96
CA VAL A 484 -22.53 -0.24 -39.88
C VAL A 484 -22.24 -0.92 -38.52
N PRO A 485 -21.98 -0.15 -37.43
CA PRO A 485 -21.81 -0.67 -36.06
C PRO A 485 -23.07 -0.42 -35.16
N PRO A 486 -23.15 -0.84 -33.87
CA PRO A 486 -23.70 -2.11 -33.36
C PRO A 486 -24.88 -1.96 -32.34
N SER A 487 -25.58 -3.05 -31.97
CA SER A 487 -26.31 -3.18 -30.67
C SER A 487 -26.76 -4.62 -30.38
N GLU A 488 -26.56 -5.11 -29.14
CA GLU A 488 -26.89 -6.47 -28.66
C GLU A 488 -28.27 -6.57 -27.97
N THR A 489 -28.95 -7.73 -28.07
CA THR A 489 -29.96 -8.22 -27.11
C THR A 489 -30.02 -9.76 -27.19
N PRO A 490 -30.04 -10.52 -26.07
CA PRO A 490 -29.77 -11.96 -26.04
C PRO A 490 -31.03 -12.84 -26.12
N THR A 491 -30.92 -14.09 -26.62
CA THR A 491 -31.74 -15.27 -26.25
C THR A 491 -31.07 -16.58 -26.73
N ALA A 492 -31.11 -17.64 -25.91
CA ALA A 492 -30.48 -18.94 -26.09
C ALA A 492 -31.50 -20.08 -26.33
N THR A 493 -31.14 -21.11 -27.13
CA THR A 493 -31.63 -22.53 -27.03
C THR A 493 -30.71 -23.46 -27.89
N PRO A 494 -30.74 -24.81 -27.75
CA PRO A 494 -29.55 -25.63 -27.48
C PRO A 494 -29.10 -26.48 -28.68
N SER A 495 -27.89 -27.06 -28.62
CA SER A 495 -27.52 -28.15 -29.53
C SER A 495 -26.46 -29.10 -28.97
N PRO A 496 -26.43 -30.37 -29.44
CA PRO A 496 -25.88 -31.52 -28.74
C PRO A 496 -24.36 -31.70 -28.90
N THR A 497 -23.76 -32.34 -27.90
CA THR A 497 -22.37 -32.79 -27.86
C THR A 497 -22.10 -33.87 -28.92
N ALA A 498 -21.03 -33.67 -29.71
CA ALA A 498 -20.41 -34.73 -30.51
C ALA A 498 -18.87 -34.67 -30.38
N THR A 499 -18.33 -35.66 -29.67
CA THR A 499 -16.91 -35.98 -29.53
C THR A 499 -16.30 -36.39 -30.88
N ARG A 500 -15.10 -35.91 -31.22
CA ARG A 500 -14.30 -36.47 -32.32
C ARG A 500 -12.91 -36.91 -31.87
N THR A 501 -12.70 -38.21 -32.05
CA THR A 501 -11.46 -38.98 -31.93
C THR A 501 -10.49 -38.65 -33.07
N PHE A 502 -9.20 -38.48 -32.76
CA PHE A 502 -8.13 -38.36 -33.76
C PHE A 502 -7.45 -39.72 -34.01
N THR A 503 -7.30 -40.09 -35.28
CA THR A 503 -6.56 -41.28 -35.74
C THR A 503 -5.25 -40.83 -36.42
N PRO A 504 -4.09 -41.48 -36.16
CA PRO A 504 -2.79 -40.98 -36.59
C PRO A 504 -2.44 -41.42 -38.02
N THR A 505 -1.70 -40.60 -38.75
CA THR A 505 -1.06 -40.99 -40.02
C THR A 505 0.42 -40.58 -40.02
N ARG A 506 1.27 -41.52 -40.43
CA ARG A 506 2.75 -41.55 -40.31
C ARG A 506 3.43 -41.13 -41.62
N ARG A 507 4.47 -40.28 -41.56
CA ARG A 507 5.65 -40.19 -42.49
C ARG A 507 6.60 -39.03 -42.08
N PRO A 508 7.86 -38.95 -42.55
CA PRO A 508 9.04 -39.67 -42.08
C PRO A 508 10.11 -38.75 -41.42
N ASN A 509 11.05 -39.37 -40.71
CA ASN A 509 12.12 -38.75 -39.92
C ASN A 509 13.07 -37.84 -40.71
N THR A 510 13.17 -36.57 -40.30
CA THR A 510 14.40 -35.76 -40.41
C THR A 510 14.62 -35.04 -39.07
N ARG A 511 15.62 -35.50 -38.31
CA ARG A 511 16.04 -34.87 -37.04
C ARG A 511 16.79 -33.57 -37.36
N THR A 512 16.16 -32.44 -37.08
CA THR A 512 16.85 -31.18 -36.83
C THR A 512 17.10 -31.13 -35.31
N PRO A 513 18.32 -30.83 -34.82
CA PRO A 513 18.57 -30.77 -33.38
C PRO A 513 17.71 -29.68 -32.74
N THR A 514 16.86 -30.08 -31.80
CA THR A 514 16.09 -29.17 -30.94
C THR A 514 17.07 -28.27 -30.18
N PRO A 515 16.94 -26.93 -30.21
CA PRO A 515 17.71 -26.08 -29.32
C PRO A 515 17.34 -26.44 -27.88
N THR A 516 18.33 -26.91 -27.12
CA THR A 516 18.20 -27.07 -25.67
C THR A 516 17.94 -25.70 -25.10
N PHE A 517 16.72 -25.46 -24.59
CA PHE A 517 16.43 -24.29 -23.76
C PHE A 517 17.37 -24.34 -22.56
N THR A 518 18.43 -23.54 -22.59
CA THR A 518 19.18 -23.23 -21.38
C THR A 518 18.32 -22.21 -20.63
N PRO A 519 17.80 -22.52 -19.42
CA PRO A 519 17.12 -21.51 -18.63
C PRO A 519 18.09 -20.34 -18.45
N THR A 520 17.68 -19.17 -18.92
CA THR A 520 18.45 -17.94 -18.78
C THR A 520 18.27 -17.50 -17.34
N PHE A 521 19.18 -17.93 -16.47
CA PHE A 521 19.19 -17.46 -15.08
C PHE A 521 19.40 -15.94 -15.09
N PRO A 522 18.57 -15.15 -14.38
CA PRO A 522 18.83 -13.74 -14.20
C PRO A 522 20.20 -13.55 -13.51
N PRO A 523 20.93 -12.46 -13.76
CA PRO A 523 22.24 -12.24 -13.13
C PRO A 523 22.15 -12.28 -11.59
N GLY A 524 22.79 -13.26 -10.98
CA GLY A 524 22.75 -13.47 -9.53
C GLY A 524 23.61 -14.64 -9.07
N VAL A 525 23.67 -14.86 -7.75
CA VAL A 525 24.34 -16.02 -7.14
C VAL A 525 23.29 -16.89 -6.47
N TYR A 526 23.14 -18.13 -6.95
CA TYR A 526 22.06 -19.02 -6.54
C TYR A 526 22.58 -20.28 -5.86
N LEU A 527 21.94 -20.73 -4.77
CA LEU A 527 22.20 -22.03 -4.16
C LEU A 527 21.49 -23.11 -4.97
N THR A 528 22.26 -24.01 -5.59
CA THR A 528 21.74 -25.08 -6.44
C THR A 528 21.73 -26.44 -5.74
N ALA A 529 22.53 -26.62 -4.69
CA ALA A 529 22.48 -27.80 -3.85
C ALA A 529 23.01 -27.53 -2.45
N LEU A 530 22.41 -28.18 -1.46
CA LEU A 530 22.87 -28.22 -0.07
C LEU A 530 22.91 -29.67 0.41
N SER A 531 24.05 -30.09 0.95
CA SER A 531 24.27 -31.47 1.39
C SER A 531 25.17 -31.56 2.61
N LEU A 532 25.08 -32.68 3.30
CA LEU A 532 25.96 -33.05 4.41
C LEU A 532 26.48 -34.47 4.20
N ASP A 533 27.66 -34.75 4.76
CA ASP A 533 28.29 -36.07 4.77
C ASP A 533 28.85 -36.36 6.17
N PRO A 534 28.45 -37.48 6.82
CA PRO A 534 27.44 -38.45 6.38
C PRO A 534 26.01 -37.85 6.38
N PRO A 535 25.07 -38.43 5.61
CA PRO A 535 23.68 -37.94 5.55
C PRO A 535 22.92 -38.12 6.87
N ASP A 536 23.22 -39.18 7.62
CA ASP A 536 22.60 -39.54 8.90
C ASP A 536 23.67 -39.62 10.00
N PRO A 537 24.17 -38.46 10.48
CA PRO A 537 25.28 -38.42 11.43
C PRO A 537 24.91 -38.97 12.82
N LEU A 538 25.83 -39.73 13.40
CA LEU A 538 25.74 -40.13 14.81
C LEU A 538 26.35 -39.07 15.74
N ARG A 539 25.94 -39.06 17.00
CA ARG A 539 26.57 -38.24 18.05
C ARG A 539 28.08 -38.51 18.08
N ASN A 540 28.87 -37.44 18.25
CA ASN A 540 30.34 -37.43 18.18
C ASN A 540 30.94 -37.76 16.80
N GLN A 541 30.13 -37.91 15.75
CA GLN A 541 30.64 -38.05 14.39
C GLN A 541 30.90 -36.67 13.76
N GLN A 542 31.96 -36.57 12.96
CA GLN A 542 32.20 -35.37 12.16
C GLN A 542 31.23 -35.31 10.98
N VAL A 543 30.66 -34.13 10.76
CA VAL A 543 29.71 -33.82 9.71
C VAL A 543 30.30 -32.72 8.83
N HIS A 544 30.37 -32.97 7.54
CA HIS A 544 30.87 -32.02 6.55
C HIS A 544 29.70 -31.41 5.79
N PHE A 545 29.46 -30.11 5.97
CA PHE A 545 28.46 -29.39 5.19
C PHE A 545 29.04 -28.91 3.86
N ARG A 546 28.27 -29.11 2.78
CA ARG A 546 28.64 -28.77 1.42
C ARG A 546 27.50 -28.05 0.71
N ALA A 547 27.84 -26.99 -0.01
CA ALA A 547 26.92 -26.22 -0.84
C ALA A 547 27.47 -26.06 -2.27
N LYS A 548 26.57 -26.04 -3.25
CA LYS A 548 26.87 -25.66 -4.64
C LYS A 548 26.19 -24.34 -4.96
N LEU A 549 26.96 -23.36 -5.41
CA LEU A 549 26.49 -22.04 -5.80
C LEU A 549 26.71 -21.83 -7.30
N LEU A 550 25.76 -21.22 -7.99
CA LEU A 550 25.89 -20.81 -9.39
C LEU A 550 25.94 -19.29 -9.48
N ASN A 551 27.08 -18.72 -9.88
CA ASN A 551 27.24 -17.29 -10.11
C ASN A 551 27.04 -16.96 -11.60
N THR A 552 26.01 -16.17 -11.89
CA THR A 552 25.62 -15.75 -13.24
C THR A 552 25.76 -14.23 -13.44
N THR A 553 26.39 -13.52 -12.51
CA THR A 553 26.51 -12.04 -12.52
C THR A 553 27.47 -11.50 -13.58
N GLY A 554 28.19 -12.37 -14.30
CA GLY A 554 29.18 -11.98 -15.31
C GLY A 554 30.54 -11.54 -14.74
N ALA A 555 30.70 -11.47 -13.41
CA ALA A 555 31.96 -11.19 -12.73
C ALA A 555 32.12 -11.99 -11.43
N PRO A 556 33.34 -12.18 -10.90
CA PRO A 556 33.55 -12.78 -9.58
C PRO A 556 32.93 -11.94 -8.46
N GLN A 557 32.27 -12.58 -7.48
CA GLN A 557 31.57 -11.89 -6.38
C GLN A 557 32.13 -12.26 -5.01
N PRO A 558 32.48 -11.28 -4.14
CA PRO A 558 32.97 -11.53 -2.79
C PRO A 558 31.83 -11.72 -1.78
N TYR A 559 31.91 -12.76 -0.95
CA TYR A 559 30.97 -13.07 0.12
C TYR A 559 31.68 -13.54 1.38
N ARG A 560 31.06 -13.29 2.54
CA ARG A 560 31.45 -13.87 3.83
C ARG A 560 30.46 -14.95 4.18
N ILE A 561 30.81 -16.22 4.01
CA ILE A 561 29.85 -17.34 4.03
C ILE A 561 30.01 -18.17 5.31
N ARG A 562 28.90 -18.66 5.85
CA ARG A 562 28.83 -19.67 6.92
C ARG A 562 27.66 -20.63 6.67
N PHE A 563 27.69 -21.79 7.30
CA PHE A 563 26.53 -22.66 7.43
C PHE A 563 25.91 -22.42 8.80
N GLN A 564 24.61 -22.16 8.83
CA GLN A 564 23.85 -21.94 10.06
C GLN A 564 22.94 -23.15 10.30
N LEU A 565 22.99 -23.66 11.52
CA LEU A 565 22.12 -24.72 12.01
C LEU A 565 21.04 -24.10 12.90
N TYR A 566 19.83 -24.58 12.69
CA TYR A 566 18.64 -24.22 13.45
C TYR A 566 18.07 -25.46 14.12
N ASP A 567 17.48 -25.26 15.28
CA ASP A 567 16.60 -26.25 15.89
C ASP A 567 15.35 -26.42 15.01
N ALA A 568 15.04 -27.65 14.59
CA ALA A 568 14.00 -27.88 13.59
C ALA A 568 12.57 -27.58 14.10
N GLU A 569 12.33 -27.73 15.41
CA GLU A 569 11.01 -27.53 16.02
C GLU A 569 10.74 -26.05 16.31
N THR A 570 11.70 -25.38 16.95
CA THR A 570 11.56 -23.98 17.39
C THR A 570 12.00 -22.97 16.33
N ARG A 571 12.69 -23.43 15.28
CA ARG A 571 13.33 -22.61 14.25
C ARG A 571 14.32 -21.57 14.82
N LYS A 572 14.76 -21.74 16.07
CA LYS A 572 15.76 -20.88 16.70
C LYS A 572 17.16 -21.27 16.22
N ARG A 573 18.04 -20.27 16.11
CA ARG A 573 19.46 -20.50 15.80
C ARG A 573 20.08 -21.37 16.89
N TYR A 574 20.67 -22.48 16.48
CA TYR A 574 21.36 -23.39 17.38
C TYR A 574 22.86 -23.08 17.40
N THR A 575 23.53 -23.20 16.25
CA THR A 575 24.98 -22.92 16.11
C THR A 575 25.34 -22.69 14.64
N ASP A 576 26.56 -22.27 14.36
CA ASP A 576 27.05 -22.03 13.01
C ASP A 576 28.52 -22.39 12.83
N THR A 577 28.91 -22.62 11.57
CA THR A 577 30.31 -22.80 11.21
C THR A 577 31.04 -21.46 11.23
N ALA A 578 32.37 -21.51 11.33
CA ALA A 578 33.20 -20.32 11.18
C ALA A 578 32.88 -19.56 9.87
N LEU A 579 32.95 -18.24 9.95
CA LEU A 579 32.73 -17.35 8.81
C LEU A 579 33.96 -17.33 7.90
N HIS A 580 33.75 -17.46 6.59
CA HIS A 580 34.83 -17.48 5.61
C HIS A 580 34.62 -16.45 4.50
N ASP A 581 35.64 -15.65 4.23
CA ASP A 581 35.70 -14.84 3.02
C ASP A 581 35.91 -15.76 1.79
N ARG A 582 35.06 -15.60 0.78
CA ARG A 582 35.05 -16.38 -0.46
C ARG A 582 34.76 -15.46 -1.63
N THR A 583 35.56 -15.56 -2.69
CA THR A 583 35.26 -14.95 -3.98
C THR A 583 34.69 -16.04 -4.88
N LEU A 584 33.43 -15.89 -5.29
CA LEU A 584 32.72 -16.85 -6.13
C LEU A 584 32.98 -16.50 -7.59
N SER A 585 33.70 -17.35 -8.31
CA SER A 585 33.96 -17.20 -9.75
C SER A 585 32.67 -17.31 -10.55
N VAL A 586 32.62 -16.75 -11.76
CA VAL A 586 31.49 -16.95 -12.67
C VAL A 586 31.33 -18.45 -12.97
N GLY A 587 30.11 -18.96 -12.92
CA GLY A 587 29.80 -20.39 -13.04
C GLY A 587 29.60 -21.09 -11.69
N GLU A 588 29.78 -22.42 -11.67
CA GLU A 588 29.57 -23.23 -10.48
C GLU A 588 30.72 -23.11 -9.47
N ASN A 589 30.37 -22.99 -8.20
CA ASN A 589 31.28 -22.91 -7.06
C ASN A 589 30.86 -23.93 -6.00
N VAL A 590 31.82 -24.55 -5.33
CA VAL A 590 31.57 -25.50 -4.24
C VAL A 590 32.13 -24.95 -2.94
N ILE A 591 31.27 -24.84 -1.92
CA ILE A 591 31.64 -24.40 -0.58
C ILE A 591 31.58 -25.61 0.34
N ILE A 592 32.66 -25.82 1.10
CA ILE A 592 32.76 -26.87 2.12
C ILE A 592 33.19 -26.20 3.43
N ALA A 593 32.46 -26.47 4.50
CA ALA A 593 32.81 -25.97 5.83
C ALA A 593 33.86 -26.85 6.53
N ALA A 594 34.46 -26.30 7.59
CA ALA A 594 35.15 -27.12 8.57
C ALA A 594 34.17 -28.15 9.18
N PRO A 595 34.64 -29.35 9.55
CA PRO A 595 33.79 -30.38 10.14
C PRO A 595 33.11 -29.86 11.41
N TRP A 596 31.83 -30.16 11.54
CA TRP A 596 31.04 -29.90 12.73
C TRP A 596 30.73 -31.22 13.45
N THR A 597 30.62 -31.18 14.77
CA THR A 597 30.31 -32.37 15.58
C THR A 597 29.32 -31.98 16.67
N TYR A 598 28.27 -32.80 16.82
CA TYR A 598 27.36 -32.71 17.96
C TYR A 598 27.89 -33.58 19.10
N ASP A 599 28.35 -32.95 20.17
CA ASP A 599 29.01 -33.61 21.31
C ASP A 599 28.15 -33.62 22.59
N SER A 600 27.03 -32.92 22.60
CA SER A 600 26.10 -32.86 23.74
C SER A 600 25.44 -34.20 24.00
N ALA A 601 25.14 -34.51 25.27
CA ALA A 601 24.48 -35.76 25.65
C ALA A 601 23.12 -35.88 24.94
N LEU A 602 22.84 -37.06 24.37
CA LEU A 602 21.67 -37.31 23.53
C LEU A 602 21.08 -38.69 23.85
N MET A 603 19.77 -38.74 24.04
CA MET A 603 18.97 -39.97 24.09
C MET A 603 17.98 -39.91 22.93
N GLY A 604 18.16 -40.75 21.91
CA GLY A 604 17.37 -40.70 20.67
C GLY A 604 18.00 -39.81 19.60
N CYS A 605 17.18 -39.09 18.83
CA CYS A 605 17.62 -38.21 17.74
C CYS A 605 17.19 -36.77 17.98
N ILE A 606 18.01 -35.81 17.56
CA ILE A 606 17.68 -34.39 17.50
C ILE A 606 17.64 -33.95 16.03
N LEU A 607 16.63 -33.14 15.69
CA LEU A 607 16.42 -32.65 14.33
C LEU A 607 17.00 -31.24 14.18
N PHE A 608 17.76 -31.05 13.11
CA PHE A 608 18.32 -29.77 12.71
C PHE A 608 17.85 -29.38 11.32
N TYR A 609 17.83 -28.08 11.10
CA TYR A 609 17.58 -27.45 9.82
C TYR A 609 18.82 -26.64 9.42
N LEU A 610 19.45 -26.99 8.30
CA LEU A 610 20.69 -26.41 7.79
C LEU A 610 20.43 -25.37 6.70
N GLN A 611 21.09 -24.22 6.78
CA GLN A 611 21.12 -23.20 5.73
C GLN A 611 22.55 -22.74 5.42
N LEU A 612 22.77 -22.30 4.19
CA LEU A 612 23.96 -21.52 3.83
C LEU A 612 23.61 -20.03 3.90
N GLU A 613 24.38 -19.28 4.68
CA GLU A 613 24.18 -17.84 4.85
C GLU A 613 25.44 -17.07 4.45
N TYR A 614 25.25 -15.86 3.95
CA TYR A 614 26.32 -14.86 3.88
C TYR A 614 26.09 -13.76 4.90
N GLN A 615 27.19 -13.23 5.44
CA GLN A 615 27.18 -12.17 6.42
C GLN A 615 27.61 -10.86 5.78
N THR A 616 26.88 -9.81 6.14
CA THR A 616 27.24 -8.43 5.86
C THR A 616 27.53 -7.71 7.18
N ASN A 617 27.85 -6.43 7.11
CA ASN A 617 28.10 -5.66 8.34
C ASN A 617 26.84 -5.50 9.22
N ALA A 618 25.65 -5.75 8.66
CA ALA A 618 24.37 -5.50 9.31
C ALA A 618 23.50 -6.76 9.52
N ALA A 619 23.66 -7.81 8.71
CA ALA A 619 22.76 -8.95 8.72
C ALA A 619 23.45 -10.28 8.33
N ARG A 620 22.76 -11.39 8.61
CA ARG A 620 23.05 -12.72 8.06
C ARG A 620 21.89 -13.08 7.14
N ILE A 621 22.18 -13.46 5.91
CA ILE A 621 21.16 -13.65 4.87
C ILE A 621 21.34 -15.02 4.23
N PRO A 622 20.28 -15.83 4.13
CA PRO A 622 20.35 -17.13 3.47
C PRO A 622 20.52 -16.98 1.95
N PHE A 623 21.32 -17.85 1.36
CA PHE A 623 21.34 -17.99 -0.09
C PHE A 623 20.03 -18.62 -0.58
N ARG A 624 19.57 -18.18 -1.75
CA ARG A 624 18.30 -18.61 -2.38
C ARG A 624 18.56 -19.41 -3.65
N ASP A 625 17.61 -20.24 -4.05
CA ASP A 625 17.62 -20.83 -5.39
C ASP A 625 17.23 -19.79 -6.46
N ALA A 626 17.26 -20.21 -7.72
CA ALA A 626 16.89 -19.35 -8.85
C ALA A 626 15.40 -18.97 -8.91
N ALA A 627 14.55 -19.62 -8.11
CA ALA A 627 13.14 -19.27 -7.97
C ALA A 627 12.92 -18.32 -6.77
N GLY A 628 13.98 -17.93 -6.06
CA GLY A 628 13.92 -17.03 -4.90
C GLY A 628 13.59 -17.74 -3.59
N ASN A 629 13.47 -19.07 -3.56
CA ASN A 629 13.16 -19.81 -2.34
C ASN A 629 14.42 -19.97 -1.47
N ILE A 630 14.22 -19.97 -0.15
CA ILE A 630 15.30 -20.32 0.78
C ILE A 630 15.57 -21.81 0.65
N VAL A 631 16.80 -22.16 0.27
CA VAL A 631 17.24 -23.54 0.18
C VAL A 631 17.80 -23.98 1.52
N ALA A 632 17.23 -25.03 2.06
CA ALA A 632 17.63 -25.58 3.33
C ALA A 632 17.47 -27.09 3.36
N ARG A 633 18.08 -27.72 4.37
CA ARG A 633 18.09 -29.17 4.49
C ARG A 633 17.89 -29.61 5.93
N ASP A 634 16.84 -30.40 6.14
CA ASP A 634 16.62 -31.10 7.40
C ASP A 634 17.57 -32.29 7.52
N PHE A 635 18.08 -32.54 8.73
CA PHE A 635 18.83 -33.75 9.07
C PHE A 635 18.69 -34.09 10.55
N ALA A 636 18.89 -35.35 10.90
CA ALA A 636 18.86 -35.82 12.28
C ALA A 636 20.28 -36.17 12.75
N VAL A 637 20.62 -35.84 13.99
CA VAL A 637 21.75 -36.46 14.69
C VAL A 637 21.19 -37.45 15.70
N CYS A 638 21.62 -38.70 15.64
CA CYS A 638 21.13 -39.76 16.53
C CYS A 638 22.20 -40.26 17.50
N ALA A 639 21.80 -40.72 18.68
CA ALA A 639 22.69 -41.47 19.57
C ALA A 639 23.16 -42.76 18.87
N PRO A 640 24.41 -43.21 19.06
CA PRO A 640 24.83 -44.51 18.58
C PRO A 640 23.95 -45.58 19.21
N GLU A 641 23.41 -46.49 18.42
CA GLU A 641 22.75 -47.69 18.96
C GLU A 641 23.77 -48.43 19.85
N ARG A 642 23.35 -48.82 21.05
CA ARG A 642 24.21 -49.56 21.99
C ARG A 642 24.36 -51.02 21.60
#